data_AF-A0A2G9GDN4-F1
#
_entry.id   AF-A0A2G9GDN4-F1
#
_cell.length_a   1.000
_cell.length_b   1.000
_cell.length_c   1.000
_cell.angle_alpha   90.00
_cell.angle_beta   90.00
_cell.angle_gamma   90.00
#
_symmetry.space_group_name_H-M   'P 1'
#
loop_
_entity.id
_entity.type
_entity.pdbx_description
1 polymer ?
#
loop_
_entity_poly.entity_id
_entity_poly.type
_entity_poly.pdbx_seq_one_letter_code
_entity_poly.pdbx_strand_id
1 'polypeptide(L)'
;MEEALELARAKDTKERMAGVERLYQLLEASRKTLSASEVTSLVDVCLDLLKDNNFRVSQGALQALASAAVLSGEHLKLHFNALVPAVVERLGDGKQPVRDAARRLLLTLMEVSSPTILVERAGSYAWTHRSWRVREEFARTVTSAIGLFASTELPLQRAILPPILQMLNDPNPGVREAATLCIEEMYTQAGPQFLEELQRHHLPAPMLKDINTRLEKIEPKVQSSDAIVSNYSSSETKPTVLNPKKSSPKAKSLSREVSLFGADGDITEKPVEPIKVYSEKELIREFEKIASTLVPDKDWSIRIAAMQRVEGLVIGGAADYPCFRGLLKQLVGPLSTQLSDRRSSIVKQACHLLNFLSKDLLGDFEACAEMFIPVLFKLVVITVLVIAESADNCIKTMLRNCKVSRALPRIVDSAKNDRSAVLRARCCEYALLVLEYWADAPEIQRSADLYEDLIRCCVADAMSEVRSTARTCYRMFAKTWPDRSRRLFLSFDPVVQRVINDEDGGIHRRHASPSIRERSSNSSFTSQISAPSNIPGYGTSAIVAMDRSANLSSGTSLTSGLLLSQAKAAGKGTERTLESVLHSSKQKVTAIESMLRGLDISEKSRSSSLDLVQELTRLHLVIRHSPLLFQLQIALRIL
;
A
#
# COMPACT_ATOMS: atom_id res chain seq x y z
N MET A 1 18.84 3.34 20.12
CA MET A 1 18.96 2.17 19.22
C MET A 1 20.32 1.50 19.41
N GLU A 2 21.42 2.24 19.23
CA GLU A 2 22.80 1.79 19.41
C GLU A 2 23.05 0.95 20.69
N GLU A 3 22.65 1.43 21.87
CA GLU A 3 22.74 0.68 23.14
C GLU A 3 22.08 -0.72 23.07
N ALA A 4 20.96 -0.85 22.36
CA ALA A 4 20.25 -2.12 22.20
C ALA A 4 20.88 -3.02 21.13
N LEU A 5 21.56 -2.46 20.13
CA LEU A 5 22.39 -3.21 19.17
C LEU A 5 23.63 -3.80 19.85
N GLU A 6 24.31 -3.01 20.70
CA GLU A 6 25.46 -3.49 21.48
C GLU A 6 25.06 -4.55 22.50
N LEU A 7 23.93 -4.37 23.20
CA LEU A 7 23.38 -5.40 24.09
C LEU A 7 23.00 -6.67 23.32
N ALA A 8 22.51 -6.54 22.08
CA ALA A 8 22.23 -7.68 21.21
C ALA A 8 23.50 -8.39 20.69
N ARG A 9 24.68 -7.75 20.73
CA ARG A 9 26.00 -8.35 20.42
C ARG A 9 26.68 -9.02 21.62
N ALA A 10 26.07 -8.98 22.81
CA ALA A 10 26.68 -9.47 24.04
C ALA A 10 27.07 -10.95 24.00
N LYS A 11 28.11 -11.34 24.76
CA LYS A 11 28.51 -12.75 24.91
C LYS A 11 27.48 -13.55 25.71
N ASP A 12 26.83 -12.93 26.71
CA ASP A 12 25.79 -13.58 27.48
C ASP A 12 24.46 -13.66 26.70
N THR A 13 23.81 -14.82 26.78
CA THR A 13 22.59 -15.09 26.01
C THR A 13 21.36 -14.37 26.60
N LYS A 14 21.32 -14.07 27.90
CA LYS A 14 20.24 -13.26 28.49
C LYS A 14 20.37 -11.80 28.09
N GLU A 15 21.60 -11.28 28.04
CA GLU A 15 21.89 -9.95 27.51
C GLU A 15 21.43 -9.85 26.04
N ARG A 16 21.80 -10.81 25.17
CA ARG A 16 21.31 -10.80 23.77
C ARG A 16 19.79 -10.87 23.65
N MET A 17 19.11 -11.69 24.48
CA MET A 17 17.65 -11.74 24.53
C MET A 17 17.04 -10.38 24.93
N ALA A 18 17.60 -9.70 25.93
CA ALA A 18 17.18 -8.37 26.34
C ALA A 18 17.45 -7.31 25.25
N GLY A 19 18.57 -7.45 24.52
CA GLY A 19 18.93 -6.62 23.36
C GLY A 19 17.88 -6.71 22.25
N VAL A 20 17.54 -7.92 21.77
CA VAL A 20 16.53 -8.08 20.70
C VAL A 20 15.12 -7.67 21.13
N GLU A 21 14.74 -7.93 22.37
CA GLU A 21 13.45 -7.48 22.92
C GLU A 21 13.38 -5.95 22.95
N ARG A 22 14.44 -5.28 23.42
CA ARG A 22 14.52 -3.82 23.45
C ARG A 22 14.60 -3.21 22.04
N LEU A 23 15.27 -3.86 21.09
CA LEU A 23 15.22 -3.46 19.68
C LEU A 23 13.80 -3.54 19.12
N TYR A 24 13.12 -4.68 19.33
CA TYR A 24 11.74 -4.87 18.89
C TYR A 24 10.80 -3.81 19.48
N GLN A 25 10.85 -3.57 20.79
CA GLN A 25 10.02 -2.57 21.47
C GLN A 25 10.29 -1.13 20.99
N LEU A 26 11.56 -0.75 20.81
CA LEU A 26 11.93 0.58 20.31
C LEU A 26 11.43 0.80 18.87
N LEU A 27 11.51 -0.23 18.02
CA LEU A 27 11.01 -0.19 16.65
C LEU A 27 9.48 -0.21 16.59
N GLU A 28 8.81 -0.97 17.46
CA GLU A 28 7.36 -1.01 17.54
C GLU A 28 6.75 0.30 18.06
N ALA A 29 7.40 0.96 19.03
CA ALA A 29 6.98 2.24 19.58
C ALA A 29 7.31 3.44 18.67
N SER A 30 8.26 3.30 17.73
CA SER A 30 8.65 4.39 16.84
C SER A 30 7.55 4.77 15.85
N ARG A 31 7.56 6.03 15.43
CA ARG A 31 6.92 6.57 14.22
C ARG A 31 7.91 7.25 13.28
N LYS A 32 9.20 7.27 13.67
CA LYS A 32 10.28 7.90 12.90
C LYS A 32 10.92 6.84 12.00
N THR A 33 11.06 7.17 10.73
CA THR A 33 11.87 6.41 9.75
C THR A 33 13.33 6.34 10.21
N LEU A 34 13.93 5.17 10.06
CA LEU A 34 15.34 4.94 10.34
C LEU A 34 16.20 5.48 9.19
N SER A 35 17.41 5.95 9.49
CA SER A 35 18.40 6.25 8.45
C SER A 35 18.93 4.96 7.81
N ALA A 36 19.42 5.05 6.57
CA ALA A 36 20.04 3.91 5.88
C ALA A 36 21.16 3.25 6.72
N SER A 37 21.98 4.03 7.44
CA SER A 37 23.03 3.50 8.33
C SER A 37 22.48 2.75 9.55
N GLU A 38 21.38 3.20 10.14
CA GLU A 38 20.70 2.47 11.22
C GLU A 38 20.11 1.15 10.71
N VAL A 39 19.51 1.15 9.51
CA VAL A 39 18.98 -0.06 8.88
C VAL A 39 20.09 -1.05 8.55
N THR A 40 21.20 -0.63 7.94
CA THR A 40 22.36 -1.50 7.70
C THR A 40 22.87 -2.10 8.99
N SER A 41 23.08 -1.28 10.02
CA SER A 41 23.61 -1.74 11.32
C SER A 41 22.66 -2.74 12.01
N LEU A 42 21.35 -2.52 11.91
CA LEU A 42 20.34 -3.44 12.41
C LEU A 42 20.33 -4.76 11.63
N VAL A 43 20.38 -4.71 10.29
CA VAL A 43 20.39 -5.91 9.45
C VAL A 43 21.64 -6.74 9.70
N ASP A 44 22.82 -6.13 9.71
CA ASP A 44 24.09 -6.83 9.93
C ASP A 44 24.08 -7.57 11.28
N VAL A 45 23.62 -6.90 12.35
CA VAL A 45 23.45 -7.52 13.68
C VAL A 45 22.42 -8.64 13.63
N CYS A 46 21.23 -8.40 13.06
CA CYS A 46 20.19 -9.40 13.01
C CYS A 46 20.60 -10.63 12.19
N LEU A 47 21.35 -10.50 11.09
CA LEU A 47 21.82 -11.62 10.26
C LEU A 47 22.68 -12.63 11.04
N ASP A 48 23.45 -12.18 12.03
CA ASP A 48 24.17 -13.07 12.93
C ASP A 48 23.26 -13.65 14.03
N LEU A 49 22.33 -12.85 14.56
CA LEU A 49 21.36 -13.30 15.56
C LEU A 49 20.34 -14.31 15.02
N LEU A 50 20.06 -14.31 13.72
CA LEU A 50 19.26 -15.36 13.07
C LEU A 50 19.91 -16.75 13.25
N LYS A 51 21.25 -16.80 13.35
CA LYS A 51 22.06 -18.02 13.52
C LYS A 51 22.29 -18.38 15.00
N ASP A 52 21.75 -17.63 15.96
CA ASP A 52 21.94 -17.89 17.39
C ASP A 52 21.35 -19.26 17.81
N ASN A 53 22.04 -19.94 18.73
CA ASN A 53 21.60 -21.21 19.30
C ASN A 53 20.31 -21.08 20.14
N ASN A 54 20.01 -19.89 20.64
CA ASN A 54 18.80 -19.59 21.39
C ASN A 54 17.69 -19.05 20.46
N PHE A 55 16.65 -19.85 20.30
CA PHE A 55 15.49 -19.53 19.47
C PHE A 55 14.83 -18.18 19.80
N ARG A 56 14.88 -17.71 21.06
CA ARG A 56 14.31 -16.40 21.44
C ARG A 56 15.11 -15.23 20.86
N VAL A 57 16.43 -15.38 20.73
CA VAL A 57 17.30 -14.37 20.11
C VAL A 57 16.99 -14.26 18.62
N SER A 58 16.94 -15.41 17.93
CA SER A 58 16.56 -15.49 16.51
C SER A 58 15.13 -14.97 16.26
N GLN A 59 14.17 -15.35 17.10
CA GLN A 59 12.79 -14.84 17.06
C GLN A 59 12.72 -13.32 17.24
N GLY A 60 13.38 -12.77 18.27
CA GLY A 60 13.38 -11.32 18.52
C GLY A 60 14.05 -10.53 17.39
N ALA A 61 15.11 -11.07 16.78
CA ALA A 61 15.74 -10.49 15.60
C ALA A 61 14.77 -10.44 14.39
N LEU A 62 14.04 -11.52 14.11
CA LEU A 62 12.99 -11.54 13.06
C LEU A 62 11.87 -10.52 13.34
N GLN A 63 11.44 -10.40 14.60
CA GLN A 63 10.40 -9.45 15.01
C GLN A 63 10.88 -8.00 14.88
N ALA A 64 12.12 -7.70 15.29
CA ALA A 64 12.75 -6.39 15.12
C ALA A 64 12.88 -6.01 13.63
N LEU A 65 13.35 -6.94 12.78
CA LEU A 65 13.40 -6.76 11.33
C LEU A 65 12.01 -6.48 10.72
N ALA A 66 10.96 -7.14 11.20
CA ALA A 66 9.60 -6.90 10.71
C ALA A 66 9.10 -5.49 11.10
N SER A 67 9.34 -5.03 12.34
CA SER A 67 9.04 -3.65 12.74
C SER A 67 9.86 -2.63 11.93
N ALA A 68 11.13 -2.91 11.64
CA ALA A 68 11.97 -2.04 10.80
C ALA A 68 11.52 -2.00 9.33
N ALA A 69 11.00 -3.10 8.78
CA ALA A 69 10.44 -3.15 7.44
C ALA A 69 9.26 -2.18 7.27
N VAL A 70 8.36 -2.12 8.26
CA VAL A 70 7.24 -1.16 8.28
C VAL A 70 7.72 0.29 8.35
N LEU A 71 8.74 0.58 9.17
CA LEU A 71 9.26 1.94 9.33
C LEU A 71 10.12 2.42 8.16
N SER A 72 10.79 1.53 7.42
CA SER A 72 11.90 1.90 6.53
C SER A 72 12.14 0.88 5.41
N GLY A 73 11.05 0.41 4.80
CA GLY A 73 11.06 -0.59 3.72
C GLY A 73 12.03 -0.26 2.58
N GLU A 74 12.10 0.99 2.12
CA GLU A 74 13.02 1.40 1.03
C GLU A 74 14.50 1.15 1.35
N HIS A 75 14.93 1.42 2.58
CA HIS A 75 16.30 1.12 3.01
C HIS A 75 16.50 -0.39 3.21
N LEU A 76 15.49 -1.11 3.71
CA LEU A 76 15.58 -2.56 3.92
C LEU A 76 15.66 -3.36 2.61
N LYS A 77 15.02 -2.88 1.53
CA LYS A 77 15.08 -3.45 0.17
C LYS A 77 16.52 -3.65 -0.32
N LEU A 78 17.43 -2.74 0.03
CA LEU A 78 18.84 -2.81 -0.34
C LEU A 78 19.55 -4.07 0.19
N HIS A 79 19.07 -4.63 1.30
CA HIS A 79 19.66 -5.79 1.96
C HIS A 79 19.01 -7.13 1.59
N PHE A 80 17.98 -7.15 0.73
CA PHE A 80 17.21 -8.36 0.42
C PHE A 80 18.05 -9.53 -0.10
N ASN A 81 19.18 -9.27 -0.76
CA ASN A 81 20.07 -10.33 -1.27
C ASN A 81 20.71 -11.17 -0.14
N ALA A 82 20.96 -10.57 1.03
CA ALA A 82 21.45 -11.29 2.21
C ALA A 82 20.30 -11.68 3.16
N LEU A 83 19.29 -10.81 3.29
CA LEU A 83 18.19 -10.97 4.23
C LEU A 83 17.23 -12.10 3.84
N VAL A 84 16.77 -12.15 2.57
CA VAL A 84 15.74 -13.11 2.15
C VAL A 84 16.21 -14.58 2.32
N PRO A 85 17.43 -14.99 1.89
CA PRO A 85 17.92 -16.34 2.14
C PRO A 85 18.02 -16.68 3.62
N ALA A 86 18.48 -15.74 4.45
CA ALA A 86 18.62 -15.95 5.89
C ALA A 86 17.27 -16.13 6.58
N VAL A 87 16.22 -15.41 6.15
CA VAL A 87 14.85 -15.59 6.67
C VAL A 87 14.21 -16.89 6.17
N VAL A 88 14.47 -17.30 4.93
CA VAL A 88 14.02 -18.61 4.39
C VAL A 88 14.60 -19.77 5.21
N GLU A 89 15.88 -19.71 5.60
CA GLU A 89 16.50 -20.69 6.52
C GLU A 89 15.86 -20.72 7.92
N ARG A 90 15.12 -19.68 8.34
CA ARG A 90 14.37 -19.66 9.61
C ARG A 90 12.95 -20.23 9.51
N LEU A 91 12.38 -20.36 8.31
CA LEU A 91 11.19 -21.19 8.09
C LEU A 91 11.46 -22.67 8.42
N GLY A 92 12.73 -23.10 8.40
CA GLY A 92 13.13 -24.46 8.73
C GLY A 92 13.36 -24.74 10.22
N ASP A 93 13.22 -23.74 11.09
CA ASP A 93 13.62 -23.82 12.50
C ASP A 93 12.84 -24.90 13.26
N GLY A 94 13.44 -25.49 14.30
CA GLY A 94 12.78 -26.48 15.15
C GLY A 94 11.62 -25.91 15.99
N LYS A 95 11.60 -24.60 16.26
CA LYS A 95 10.63 -23.95 17.15
C LYS A 95 9.60 -23.16 16.35
N GLN A 96 8.31 -23.47 16.55
CA GLN A 96 7.19 -22.79 15.88
C GLN A 96 7.26 -21.24 15.98
N PRO A 97 7.59 -20.61 17.14
CA PRO A 97 7.65 -19.15 17.23
C PRO A 97 8.69 -18.48 16.31
N VAL A 98 9.78 -19.16 15.97
CA VAL A 98 10.78 -18.66 15.00
C VAL A 98 10.22 -18.74 13.58
N ARG A 99 9.55 -19.84 13.24
CA ARG A 99 8.90 -20.03 11.94
C ARG A 99 7.78 -19.02 11.71
N ASP A 100 6.95 -18.77 12.73
CA ASP A 100 5.88 -17.78 12.69
C ASP A 100 6.43 -16.36 12.52
N ALA A 101 7.53 -16.02 13.22
CA ALA A 101 8.20 -14.74 13.07
C ALA A 101 8.85 -14.57 11.68
N ALA A 102 9.42 -15.64 11.11
CA ALA A 102 9.99 -15.63 9.77
C ALA A 102 8.91 -15.49 8.69
N ARG A 103 7.79 -16.22 8.82
CA ARG A 103 6.60 -16.05 7.97
C ARG A 103 6.08 -14.61 8.04
N ARG A 104 5.89 -14.06 9.24
CA ARG A 104 5.42 -12.68 9.44
C ARG A 104 6.35 -11.67 8.78
N LEU A 105 7.67 -11.83 8.95
CA LEU A 105 8.66 -10.97 8.29
C LEU A 105 8.54 -11.06 6.76
N LEU A 106 8.47 -12.25 6.16
CA LEU A 106 8.31 -12.38 4.71
C LEU A 106 7.02 -11.71 4.20
N LEU A 107 5.89 -11.88 4.89
CA LEU A 107 4.63 -11.21 4.54
C LEU A 107 4.73 -9.68 4.68
N THR A 108 5.41 -9.18 5.71
CA THR A 108 5.70 -7.74 5.85
C THR A 108 6.61 -7.23 4.74
N LEU A 109 7.63 -8.00 4.33
CA LEU A 109 8.50 -7.63 3.21
C LEU A 109 7.72 -7.57 1.90
N MET A 110 6.80 -8.50 1.66
CA MET A 110 5.88 -8.48 0.52
C MET A 110 5.03 -7.20 0.52
N GLU A 111 4.40 -6.88 1.66
CA GLU A 111 3.54 -5.70 1.84
C GLU A 111 4.27 -4.36 1.59
N VAL A 112 5.52 -4.22 2.04
CA VAL A 112 6.32 -2.98 1.82
C VAL A 112 7.09 -2.96 0.50
N SER A 113 6.92 -3.95 -0.38
CA SER A 113 7.61 -4.03 -1.67
C SER A 113 6.69 -4.51 -2.81
N SER A 114 6.78 -5.78 -3.21
CA SER A 114 5.81 -6.47 -4.08
C SER A 114 5.76 -7.94 -3.68
N PRO A 115 4.58 -8.50 -3.38
CA PRO A 115 4.40 -9.91 -3.13
C PRO A 115 5.01 -10.82 -4.21
N THR A 116 4.79 -10.53 -5.49
CA THR A 116 5.28 -11.34 -6.61
C THR A 116 6.82 -11.41 -6.61
N ILE A 117 7.51 -10.26 -6.56
CA ILE A 117 8.98 -10.21 -6.57
C ILE A 117 9.58 -10.93 -5.35
N LEU A 118 8.94 -10.84 -4.19
CA LEU A 118 9.42 -11.46 -2.95
C LEU A 118 9.15 -12.95 -2.90
N VAL A 119 8.02 -13.43 -3.46
CA VAL A 119 7.75 -14.86 -3.61
C VAL A 119 8.69 -15.50 -4.62
N GLU A 120 8.98 -14.86 -5.75
CA GLU A 120 9.98 -15.35 -6.71
C GLU A 120 11.38 -15.44 -6.07
N ARG A 121 11.81 -14.36 -5.41
CA ARG A 121 13.14 -14.29 -4.77
C ARG A 121 13.29 -15.21 -3.57
N ALA A 122 12.27 -15.38 -2.73
CA ALA A 122 12.32 -16.35 -1.63
C ALA A 122 12.19 -17.77 -2.16
N GLY A 123 11.37 -17.97 -3.20
CA GLY A 123 11.12 -19.24 -3.87
C GLY A 123 12.37 -19.88 -4.45
N SER A 124 13.30 -19.09 -5.02
CA SER A 124 14.59 -19.60 -5.51
C SER A 124 15.47 -20.26 -4.43
N TYR A 125 15.20 -20.00 -3.14
CA TYR A 125 15.86 -20.66 -2.01
C TYR A 125 14.98 -21.69 -1.31
N ALA A 126 13.65 -21.57 -1.43
CA ALA A 126 12.69 -22.30 -0.61
C ALA A 126 12.04 -23.51 -1.32
N TRP A 127 11.63 -23.39 -2.59
CA TRP A 127 10.79 -24.40 -3.26
C TRP A 127 11.42 -25.79 -3.29
N THR A 128 12.71 -25.87 -3.59
CA THR A 128 13.48 -27.13 -3.68
C THR A 128 14.43 -27.31 -2.50
N HIS A 129 14.22 -26.60 -1.39
CA HIS A 129 15.14 -26.60 -0.26
C HIS A 129 15.29 -27.98 0.39
N ARG A 130 16.51 -28.35 0.82
CA ARG A 130 16.81 -29.66 1.45
C ARG A 130 15.94 -30.00 2.66
N SER A 131 15.62 -29.00 3.49
CA SER A 131 14.77 -29.18 4.67
C SER A 131 13.30 -29.12 4.28
N TRP A 132 12.58 -30.23 4.48
CA TRP A 132 11.14 -30.31 4.21
C TRP A 132 10.33 -29.26 4.98
N ARG A 133 10.78 -28.88 6.19
CA ARG A 133 10.14 -27.80 6.98
C ARG A 133 10.18 -26.45 6.26
N VAL A 134 11.30 -26.11 5.59
CA VAL A 134 11.37 -24.86 4.81
C VAL A 134 10.38 -24.91 3.65
N ARG A 135 10.31 -26.03 2.92
CA ARG A 135 9.38 -26.19 1.79
C ARG A 135 7.93 -26.05 2.25
N GLU A 136 7.56 -26.81 3.27
CA GLU A 136 6.23 -26.81 3.89
C GLU A 136 5.82 -25.42 4.42
N GLU A 137 6.69 -24.78 5.19
CA GLU A 137 6.39 -23.50 5.83
C GLU A 137 6.44 -22.33 4.84
N PHE A 138 7.23 -22.43 3.77
CA PHE A 138 7.17 -21.49 2.66
C PHE A 138 5.88 -21.65 1.85
N ALA A 139 5.42 -22.87 1.56
CA ALA A 139 4.10 -23.07 0.96
C ALA A 139 3.00 -22.44 1.83
N ARG A 140 2.99 -22.65 3.16
CA ARG A 140 2.04 -21.96 4.06
C ARG A 140 2.19 -20.44 4.11
N THR A 141 3.42 -19.93 3.99
CA THR A 141 3.68 -18.49 3.85
C THR A 141 3.03 -17.95 2.58
N VAL A 142 3.13 -18.68 1.48
CA VAL A 142 2.56 -18.32 0.19
C VAL A 142 1.04 -18.48 0.16
N THR A 143 0.47 -19.52 0.78
CA THR A 143 -0.99 -19.63 1.05
C THR A 143 -1.48 -18.38 1.79
N SER A 144 -0.76 -17.96 2.85
CA SER A 144 -1.08 -16.74 3.57
C SER A 144 -0.98 -15.50 2.68
N ALA A 145 0.05 -15.40 1.84
CA ALA A 145 0.21 -14.29 0.89
C ALA A 145 -0.92 -14.22 -0.14
N ILE A 146 -1.40 -15.35 -0.66
CA ILE A 146 -2.56 -15.41 -1.56
C ILE A 146 -3.81 -14.89 -0.83
N GLY A 147 -4.06 -15.35 0.40
CA GLY A 147 -5.18 -14.86 1.22
C GLY A 147 -5.13 -13.36 1.56
N LEU A 148 -3.93 -12.75 1.57
CA LEU A 148 -3.71 -11.33 1.84
C LEU A 148 -3.71 -10.45 0.58
N PHE A 149 -3.19 -10.94 -0.55
CA PHE A 149 -2.83 -10.13 -1.72
C PHE A 149 -3.53 -10.55 -3.03
N ALA A 150 -4.39 -11.58 -3.05
CA ALA A 150 -5.07 -12.03 -4.27
C ALA A 150 -5.92 -10.93 -4.95
N SER A 151 -6.44 -9.96 -4.19
CA SER A 151 -7.21 -8.83 -4.73
C SER A 151 -6.34 -7.71 -5.33
N THR A 152 -5.02 -7.72 -5.09
CA THR A 152 -4.08 -6.67 -5.50
C THR A 152 -3.01 -7.12 -6.50
N GLU A 153 -2.58 -8.39 -6.49
CA GLU A 153 -1.61 -8.93 -7.45
C GLU A 153 -2.08 -10.24 -8.13
N LEU A 154 -2.86 -10.13 -9.22
CA LEU A 154 -3.19 -11.25 -10.10
C LEU A 154 -1.97 -12.06 -10.65
N PRO A 155 -0.79 -11.47 -10.93
CA PRO A 155 0.38 -12.24 -11.36
C PRO A 155 0.87 -13.27 -10.34
N LEU A 156 0.63 -13.01 -9.04
CA LEU A 156 1.12 -13.82 -7.92
C LEU A 156 0.69 -15.29 -8.06
N GLN A 157 -0.59 -15.55 -8.32
CA GLN A 157 -1.11 -16.90 -8.49
C GLN A 157 -0.45 -17.67 -9.64
N ARG A 158 -0.15 -16.99 -10.76
CA ARG A 158 0.52 -17.61 -11.92
C ARG A 158 1.98 -17.96 -11.64
N ALA A 159 2.70 -17.12 -10.89
CA ALA A 159 4.08 -17.41 -10.47
C ALA A 159 4.16 -18.59 -9.47
N ILE A 160 3.11 -18.78 -8.66
CA ILE A 160 3.04 -19.79 -7.59
C ILE A 160 2.56 -21.16 -8.10
N LEU A 161 1.67 -21.22 -9.09
CA LEU A 161 1.01 -22.47 -9.47
C LEU A 161 2.02 -23.56 -9.88
N PRO A 162 3.01 -23.33 -10.78
CA PRO A 162 3.95 -24.37 -11.18
C PRO A 162 4.75 -25.01 -10.03
N PRO A 163 5.41 -24.25 -9.11
CA PRO A 163 6.14 -24.88 -7.99
C PRO A 163 5.21 -25.58 -6.99
N ILE A 164 4.00 -25.05 -6.72
CA ILE A 164 3.03 -25.73 -5.83
C ILE A 164 2.59 -27.08 -6.40
N LEU A 165 2.35 -27.17 -7.71
CA LEU A 165 2.02 -28.45 -8.37
C LEU A 165 3.18 -29.44 -8.34
N GLN A 166 4.43 -28.97 -8.42
CA GLN A 166 5.60 -29.82 -8.21
C GLN A 166 5.64 -30.39 -6.78
N MET A 167 5.30 -29.58 -5.77
CA MET A 167 5.31 -29.97 -4.35
C MET A 167 4.25 -31.01 -3.97
N LEU A 168 3.22 -31.22 -4.78
CA LEU A 168 2.30 -32.36 -4.61
C LEU A 168 3.00 -33.72 -4.73
N ASN A 169 4.17 -33.77 -5.38
CA ASN A 169 4.99 -34.99 -5.49
C ASN A 169 6.13 -35.04 -4.46
N ASP A 170 6.14 -34.15 -3.47
CA ASP A 170 7.20 -34.11 -2.44
C ASP A 170 7.24 -35.42 -1.63
N PRO A 171 8.42 -35.97 -1.28
CA PRO A 171 8.51 -37.17 -0.44
C PRO A 171 7.86 -37.00 0.94
N ASN A 172 7.83 -35.80 1.51
CA ASN A 172 7.27 -35.53 2.83
C ASN A 172 5.75 -35.23 2.76
N PRO A 173 4.90 -35.93 3.54
CA PRO A 173 3.44 -35.73 3.51
C PRO A 173 2.99 -34.34 3.96
N GLY A 174 3.70 -33.70 4.90
CA GLY A 174 3.37 -32.34 5.36
C GLY A 174 3.58 -31.29 4.28
N VAL A 175 4.60 -31.47 3.44
CA VAL A 175 4.85 -30.60 2.27
C VAL A 175 3.74 -30.76 1.23
N ARG A 176 3.32 -32.00 0.94
CA ARG A 176 2.18 -32.27 0.04
C ARG A 176 0.89 -31.65 0.56
N GLU A 177 0.60 -31.80 1.85
CA GLU A 177 -0.58 -31.19 2.47
C GLU A 177 -0.53 -29.66 2.42
N ALA A 178 0.63 -29.05 2.68
CA ALA A 178 0.80 -27.59 2.55
C ALA A 178 0.61 -27.10 1.10
N ALA A 179 1.02 -27.90 0.10
CA ALA A 179 0.74 -27.62 -1.31
C ALA A 179 -0.77 -27.72 -1.61
N THR A 180 -1.46 -28.75 -1.11
CA THR A 180 -2.92 -28.87 -1.29
C THR A 180 -3.68 -27.72 -0.62
N LEU A 181 -3.32 -27.31 0.59
CA LEU A 181 -3.88 -26.12 1.26
C LEU A 181 -3.64 -24.83 0.45
N CYS A 182 -2.52 -24.73 -0.27
CA CYS A 182 -2.25 -23.62 -1.17
C CYS A 182 -3.20 -23.63 -2.38
N ILE A 183 -3.43 -24.80 -2.99
CA ILE A 183 -4.40 -24.99 -4.08
C ILE A 183 -5.83 -24.69 -3.62
N GLU A 184 -6.21 -25.09 -2.40
CA GLU A 184 -7.49 -24.76 -1.77
C GLU A 184 -7.68 -23.25 -1.61
N GLU A 185 -6.68 -22.51 -1.13
CA GLU A 185 -6.75 -21.04 -1.04
C GLU A 185 -6.76 -20.39 -2.43
N MET A 186 -5.99 -20.89 -3.40
CA MET A 186 -6.05 -20.41 -4.79
C MET A 186 -7.44 -20.57 -5.40
N TYR A 187 -8.06 -21.74 -5.23
CA TYR A 187 -9.45 -21.98 -5.63
C TYR A 187 -10.44 -21.10 -4.86
N THR A 188 -10.23 -20.92 -3.55
CA THR A 188 -11.05 -20.02 -2.72
C THR A 188 -11.05 -18.59 -3.25
N GLN A 189 -9.91 -18.11 -3.75
CA GLN A 189 -9.71 -16.74 -4.23
C GLN A 189 -9.95 -16.55 -5.74
N ALA A 190 -9.92 -17.62 -6.54
CA ALA A 190 -10.08 -17.57 -8.00
C ALA A 190 -11.38 -18.21 -8.52
N GLY A 191 -12.07 -19.02 -7.72
CA GLY A 191 -13.31 -19.69 -8.12
C GLY A 191 -13.14 -20.80 -9.17
N PRO A 192 -14.25 -21.32 -9.72
CA PRO A 192 -14.23 -22.50 -10.59
C PRO A 192 -13.39 -22.38 -11.88
N GLN A 193 -13.11 -21.18 -12.40
CA GLN A 193 -12.16 -21.02 -13.51
C GLN A 193 -10.74 -21.56 -13.20
N PHE A 194 -10.37 -21.67 -11.92
CA PHE A 194 -9.10 -22.27 -11.50
C PHE A 194 -9.04 -23.78 -11.79
N LEU A 195 -10.17 -24.48 -11.87
CA LEU A 195 -10.21 -25.90 -12.23
C LEU A 195 -9.75 -26.15 -13.66
N GLU A 196 -10.03 -25.24 -14.59
CA GLU A 196 -9.51 -25.32 -15.95
C GLU A 196 -7.99 -25.12 -15.99
N GLU A 197 -7.47 -24.15 -15.23
CA GLU A 197 -6.04 -23.89 -15.14
C GLU A 197 -5.30 -25.10 -14.54
N LEU A 198 -5.88 -25.72 -13.51
CA LEU A 198 -5.37 -26.95 -12.91
C LEU A 198 -5.32 -28.11 -13.93
N GLN A 199 -6.31 -28.22 -14.82
CA GLN A 199 -6.33 -29.23 -15.89
C GLN A 199 -5.25 -28.99 -16.96
N ARG A 200 -4.95 -27.72 -17.30
CA ARG A 200 -3.87 -27.37 -18.26
C ARG A 200 -2.49 -27.87 -17.82
N HIS A 201 -2.28 -28.13 -16.53
CA HIS A 201 -1.03 -28.67 -15.99
C HIS A 201 -0.88 -30.21 -16.02
N HIS A 202 -1.81 -30.95 -16.64
CA HIS A 202 -1.66 -32.39 -16.94
C HIS A 202 -1.34 -33.28 -15.72
N LEU A 203 -1.98 -32.99 -14.58
CA LEU A 203 -1.77 -33.74 -13.33
C LEU A 203 -2.26 -35.20 -13.43
N PRO A 204 -1.60 -36.17 -12.74
CA PRO A 204 -2.09 -37.54 -12.66
C PRO A 204 -3.55 -37.65 -12.19
N ALA A 205 -4.37 -38.37 -12.95
CA ALA A 205 -5.80 -38.54 -12.71
C ALA A 205 -6.22 -38.86 -11.25
N PRO A 206 -5.55 -39.77 -10.48
CA PRO A 206 -5.93 -40.00 -9.08
C PRO A 206 -5.69 -38.78 -8.18
N MET A 207 -4.65 -38.00 -8.44
CA MET A 207 -4.31 -36.80 -7.67
C MET A 207 -5.25 -35.64 -7.99
N LEU A 208 -5.59 -35.45 -9.27
CA LEU A 208 -6.59 -34.47 -9.70
C LEU A 208 -7.97 -34.79 -9.09
N LYS A 209 -8.34 -36.07 -8.99
CA LYS A 209 -9.59 -36.50 -8.35
C LYS A 209 -9.63 -36.17 -6.84
N ASP A 210 -8.54 -36.43 -6.12
CA ASP A 210 -8.43 -36.11 -4.69
C ASP A 210 -8.53 -34.60 -4.44
N ILE A 211 -7.80 -33.80 -5.23
CA ILE A 211 -7.88 -32.33 -5.19
C ILE A 211 -9.31 -31.86 -5.46
N ASN A 212 -9.95 -32.29 -6.54
CA ASN A 212 -11.33 -31.89 -6.86
C ASN A 212 -12.31 -32.26 -5.72
N THR A 213 -12.16 -33.44 -5.11
CA THR A 213 -12.99 -33.88 -3.96
C THR A 213 -12.78 -33.02 -2.70
N ARG A 214 -11.66 -32.30 -2.61
CA ARG A 214 -11.41 -31.29 -1.56
C ARG A 214 -11.99 -29.93 -1.96
N LEU A 215 -11.79 -29.49 -3.20
CA LEU A 215 -12.30 -28.22 -3.73
C LEU A 215 -13.84 -28.16 -3.78
N GLU A 216 -14.53 -29.27 -4.06
CA GLU A 216 -16.00 -29.39 -4.01
C GLU A 216 -16.62 -29.03 -2.64
N LYS A 217 -15.83 -29.06 -1.56
CA LYS A 217 -16.29 -28.76 -0.18
C LYS A 217 -16.06 -27.30 0.22
N ILE A 218 -15.45 -26.51 -0.66
CA ILE A 218 -15.08 -25.13 -0.40
C ILE A 218 -16.05 -24.24 -1.17
N GLU A 219 -16.74 -23.34 -0.46
CA GLU A 219 -17.46 -22.23 -1.10
C GLU A 219 -16.42 -21.19 -1.55
N PRO A 220 -16.20 -20.98 -2.87
CA PRO A 220 -15.25 -19.98 -3.33
C PRO A 220 -15.75 -18.57 -3.04
N LYS A 221 -14.84 -17.65 -2.73
CA LYS A 221 -15.14 -16.21 -2.55
C LYS A 221 -15.47 -15.51 -3.87
N VAL A 222 -15.24 -16.18 -4.99
CA VAL A 222 -15.61 -15.75 -6.35
C VAL A 222 -16.83 -16.54 -6.80
N GLN A 223 -17.94 -15.85 -7.07
CA GLN A 223 -19.10 -16.45 -7.72
C GLN A 223 -18.73 -16.92 -9.13
N SER A 224 -19.00 -18.18 -9.44
CA SER A 224 -18.81 -18.74 -10.77
C SER A 224 -19.78 -18.16 -11.80
N SER A 225 -19.22 -17.48 -12.80
CA SER A 225 -19.69 -17.68 -14.17
C SER A 225 -19.39 -19.11 -14.65
N ASP A 226 -20.20 -19.57 -15.58
CA ASP A 226 -19.97 -20.75 -16.45
C ASP A 226 -19.90 -22.15 -15.81
N ALA A 227 -21.10 -22.71 -15.66
CA ALA A 227 -21.36 -24.07 -16.11
C ALA A 227 -22.47 -24.05 -17.17
N ILE A 228 -22.12 -24.18 -18.46
CA ILE A 228 -22.89 -24.80 -19.57
C ILE A 228 -21.94 -24.88 -20.80
N VAL A 229 -21.27 -26.02 -21.00
CA VAL A 229 -21.06 -26.62 -22.33
C VAL A 229 -20.95 -28.14 -22.17
N SER A 230 -22.09 -28.84 -22.28
CA SER A 230 -22.20 -30.13 -22.99
C SER A 230 -23.60 -30.72 -22.80
N ASN A 231 -24.46 -30.50 -23.78
CA ASN A 231 -25.34 -31.56 -24.28
C ASN A 231 -25.86 -31.15 -25.66
N TYR A 232 -25.39 -31.87 -26.68
CA TYR A 232 -25.84 -31.70 -28.05
C TYR A 232 -27.26 -32.26 -28.20
N SER A 233 -28.16 -31.51 -28.83
CA SER A 233 -29.56 -31.90 -28.99
C SER A 233 -29.79 -32.71 -30.27
N SER A 234 -30.65 -33.73 -30.21
CA SER A 234 -31.24 -34.35 -31.42
C SER A 234 -32.64 -34.90 -31.17
N SER A 235 -33.63 -34.13 -31.63
CA SER A 235 -34.90 -34.54 -32.30
C SER A 235 -35.86 -35.60 -31.71
N GLU A 236 -37.11 -35.15 -31.50
CA GLU A 236 -38.40 -35.82 -31.75
C GLU A 236 -38.75 -37.19 -31.14
N THR A 237 -39.73 -37.22 -30.21
CA THR A 237 -41.15 -37.55 -30.49
C THR A 237 -42.03 -37.58 -29.23
N LYS A 238 -43.34 -37.30 -29.39
CA LYS A 238 -44.43 -37.55 -28.40
C LYS A 238 -44.85 -39.04 -28.49
N PRO A 239 -45.39 -39.70 -27.43
CA PRO A 239 -46.69 -39.31 -26.86
C PRO A 239 -46.98 -39.55 -25.35
N THR A 240 -47.97 -38.78 -24.88
CA THR A 240 -49.07 -39.08 -23.93
C THR A 240 -48.99 -40.30 -22.99
N VAL A 241 -49.29 -40.12 -21.67
CA VAL A 241 -50.36 -40.84 -20.91
C VAL A 241 -50.44 -40.44 -19.41
N LEU A 242 -51.68 -40.14 -18.98
CA LEU A 242 -52.31 -40.18 -17.64
C LEU A 242 -51.66 -39.58 -16.36
N ASN A 243 -52.38 -38.59 -15.82
CA ASN A 243 -52.48 -38.21 -14.40
C ASN A 243 -53.34 -39.27 -13.65
N PRO A 244 -53.24 -39.48 -12.30
CA PRO A 244 -54.09 -38.69 -11.40
C PRO A 244 -53.69 -38.55 -9.90
N LYS A 245 -53.86 -37.33 -9.35
CA LYS A 245 -54.27 -37.01 -7.95
C LYS A 245 -53.23 -37.34 -6.84
N LYS A 246 -53.10 -36.60 -5.72
CA LYS A 246 -54.14 -35.97 -4.87
C LYS A 246 -53.53 -34.94 -3.87
N SER A 247 -54.39 -34.03 -3.37
CA SER A 247 -54.32 -33.27 -2.09
C SER A 247 -53.14 -32.33 -1.75
N SER A 248 -53.42 -31.02 -1.86
CA SER A 248 -53.18 -30.02 -0.78
C SER A 248 -54.36 -30.11 0.24
N PRO A 249 -54.48 -29.35 1.37
CA PRO A 249 -53.60 -28.32 1.94
C PRO A 249 -53.40 -28.36 3.49
N LYS A 250 -52.42 -27.61 4.03
CA LYS A 250 -52.69 -26.51 5.00
C LYS A 250 -51.46 -25.74 5.47
N ALA A 251 -51.67 -24.45 5.71
CA ALA A 251 -50.71 -23.55 6.33
C ALA A 251 -50.52 -23.83 7.83
N LYS A 252 -49.33 -23.51 8.33
CA LYS A 252 -49.12 -23.02 9.70
C LYS A 252 -48.28 -21.76 9.61
N SER A 253 -48.84 -20.64 10.05
CA SER A 253 -48.04 -19.49 10.48
C SER A 253 -47.47 -19.78 11.87
N LEU A 254 -46.28 -19.27 12.14
CA LEU A 254 -45.90 -18.81 13.47
C LEU A 254 -44.87 -17.68 13.30
N SER A 255 -45.10 -16.61 14.04
CA SER A 255 -44.34 -15.37 14.01
C SER A 255 -43.38 -15.28 15.21
N ARG A 256 -42.47 -14.29 15.15
CA ARG A 256 -41.41 -13.97 16.14
C ARG A 256 -40.23 -14.96 16.16
N GLU A 257 -38.99 -14.52 16.39
CA GLU A 257 -38.55 -13.24 16.97
C GLU A 257 -37.67 -12.35 16.07
N VAL A 258 -37.69 -11.05 16.38
CA VAL A 258 -36.73 -10.06 15.88
C VAL A 258 -35.52 -10.08 16.81
N SER A 259 -34.37 -10.54 16.32
CA SER A 259 -33.09 -10.33 16.99
C SER A 259 -32.37 -9.12 16.40
N LEU A 260 -32.66 -7.96 16.99
CA LEU A 260 -31.89 -6.72 16.79
C LEU A 260 -30.50 -6.87 17.43
N PHE A 261 -29.50 -7.24 16.63
CA PHE A 261 -28.09 -6.92 16.92
C PHE A 261 -27.40 -6.46 15.64
N GLY A 262 -26.65 -5.35 15.74
CA GLY A 262 -26.22 -4.55 14.59
C GLY A 262 -25.20 -5.26 13.70
N ALA A 263 -25.66 -5.70 12.52
CA ALA A 263 -24.78 -6.05 11.42
C ALA A 263 -24.38 -4.78 10.66
N ASP A 264 -23.34 -4.10 11.13
CA ASP A 264 -22.63 -3.06 10.34
C ASP A 264 -21.63 -3.77 9.40
N GLY A 265 -22.18 -4.58 8.49
CA GLY A 265 -21.44 -5.25 7.42
C GLY A 265 -21.48 -4.38 6.16
N ASP A 266 -20.32 -4.15 5.54
CA ASP A 266 -20.20 -3.23 4.41
C ASP A 266 -21.07 -3.72 3.24
N ILE A 267 -22.12 -2.96 2.92
CA ILE A 267 -23.19 -3.34 1.97
C ILE A 267 -22.66 -3.56 0.54
N THR A 268 -21.42 -3.12 0.29
CA THR A 268 -20.67 -3.21 -0.97
C THR A 268 -20.06 -4.58 -1.27
N GLU A 269 -19.95 -5.51 -0.30
CA GLU A 269 -19.21 -6.77 -0.50
C GLU A 269 -20.04 -7.96 -1.02
N LYS A 270 -21.36 -7.79 -1.24
CA LYS A 270 -22.17 -8.88 -1.84
C LYS A 270 -21.94 -8.92 -3.35
N PRO A 271 -21.40 -10.02 -3.91
CA PRO A 271 -21.21 -10.14 -5.35
C PRO A 271 -22.57 -10.12 -6.07
N VAL A 272 -22.63 -9.37 -7.16
CA VAL A 272 -23.88 -9.09 -7.88
C VAL A 272 -24.14 -10.18 -8.92
N GLU A 273 -25.34 -10.77 -8.89
CA GLU A 273 -25.75 -11.78 -9.86
C GLU A 273 -25.79 -11.23 -11.31
N PRO A 274 -25.36 -12.01 -12.33
CA PRO A 274 -25.41 -11.60 -13.73
C PRO A 274 -26.84 -11.35 -14.22
N ILE A 275 -27.09 -10.18 -14.82
CA ILE A 275 -28.39 -9.78 -15.35
C ILE A 275 -28.34 -9.82 -16.87
N LYS A 276 -28.71 -10.97 -17.45
CA LYS A 276 -28.77 -11.13 -18.90
C LYS A 276 -29.95 -10.35 -19.48
N VAL A 277 -29.65 -9.56 -20.52
CA VAL A 277 -30.64 -8.90 -21.38
C VAL A 277 -30.59 -9.52 -22.78
N TYR A 278 -31.75 -9.66 -23.41
CA TYR A 278 -31.92 -10.40 -24.67
C TYR A 278 -32.18 -9.48 -25.87
N SER A 279 -32.22 -8.17 -25.67
CA SER A 279 -32.33 -7.20 -26.76
C SER A 279 -31.78 -5.81 -26.39
N GLU A 280 -31.32 -5.08 -27.39
CA GLU A 280 -30.87 -3.69 -27.26
C GLU A 280 -31.97 -2.78 -26.66
N LYS A 281 -33.24 -3.02 -27.03
CA LYS A 281 -34.40 -2.29 -26.50
C LYS A 281 -34.67 -2.56 -25.02
N GLU A 282 -34.31 -3.74 -24.53
CA GLU A 282 -34.41 -4.07 -23.11
C GLU A 282 -33.29 -3.39 -22.31
N LEU A 283 -32.06 -3.42 -22.83
CA LEU A 283 -30.91 -2.76 -22.23
C LEU A 283 -31.13 -1.23 -22.08
N ILE A 284 -31.66 -0.57 -23.12
CA ILE A 284 -32.00 0.87 -23.07
C ILE A 284 -32.98 1.17 -21.92
N ARG A 285 -34.08 0.41 -21.82
CA ARG A 285 -35.09 0.61 -20.77
C ARG A 285 -34.54 0.39 -19.35
N GLU A 286 -33.67 -0.61 -19.18
CA GLU A 286 -33.05 -0.87 -17.89
C GLU A 286 -32.09 0.27 -17.50
N PHE A 287 -31.34 0.85 -18.43
CA PHE A 287 -30.53 2.05 -18.18
C PHE A 287 -31.37 3.30 -17.88
N GLU A 288 -32.49 3.52 -18.60
CA GLU A 288 -33.44 4.62 -18.31
C GLU A 288 -34.06 4.49 -16.90
N LYS A 289 -34.41 3.27 -16.50
CA LYS A 289 -34.93 2.93 -15.18
C LYS A 289 -33.88 3.09 -14.07
N ILE A 290 -32.62 2.74 -14.33
CA ILE A 290 -31.51 2.99 -13.41
C ILE A 290 -31.28 4.50 -13.27
N ALA A 291 -31.17 5.24 -14.37
CA ALA A 291 -30.97 6.68 -14.37
C ALA A 291 -32.06 7.44 -13.58
N SER A 292 -33.33 7.07 -13.77
CA SER A 292 -34.47 7.64 -13.03
C SER A 292 -34.58 7.18 -11.57
N THR A 293 -33.84 6.14 -11.17
CA THR A 293 -33.72 5.70 -9.78
C THR A 293 -32.58 6.42 -9.04
N LEU A 294 -31.51 6.78 -9.74
CA LEU A 294 -30.32 7.45 -9.20
C LEU A 294 -30.51 8.95 -8.97
N VAL A 295 -31.59 9.34 -8.27
CA VAL A 295 -31.91 10.73 -7.89
C VAL A 295 -32.05 10.86 -6.36
N PRO A 296 -31.62 11.98 -5.73
CA PRO A 296 -31.49 12.07 -4.27
C PRO A 296 -32.74 11.73 -3.46
N ASP A 297 -33.92 12.00 -4.03
CA ASP A 297 -35.25 11.76 -3.43
C ASP A 297 -35.62 10.28 -3.29
N LYS A 298 -34.94 9.38 -4.02
CA LYS A 298 -35.12 7.93 -3.85
C LYS A 298 -34.34 7.43 -2.65
N ASP A 299 -34.90 6.41 -1.99
CA ASP A 299 -34.24 5.79 -0.85
C ASP A 299 -32.84 5.28 -1.20
N TRP A 300 -31.92 5.48 -0.28
CA TRP A 300 -30.50 5.20 -0.45
C TRP A 300 -30.22 3.72 -0.76
N SER A 301 -30.99 2.80 -0.19
CA SER A 301 -30.82 1.35 -0.42
C SER A 301 -31.22 0.98 -1.85
N ILE A 302 -32.28 1.60 -2.38
CA ILE A 302 -32.75 1.41 -3.76
C ILE A 302 -31.74 2.02 -4.74
N ARG A 303 -31.10 3.15 -4.38
CA ARG A 303 -30.00 3.75 -5.17
C ARG A 303 -28.75 2.88 -5.22
N ILE A 304 -28.36 2.27 -4.10
CA ILE A 304 -27.27 1.28 -4.05
C ILE A 304 -27.61 0.06 -4.92
N ALA A 305 -28.81 -0.49 -4.77
CA ALA A 305 -29.27 -1.60 -5.60
C ALA A 305 -29.32 -1.26 -7.10
N ALA A 306 -29.62 -0.01 -7.47
CA ALA A 306 -29.58 0.45 -8.86
C ALA A 306 -28.15 0.59 -9.41
N MET A 307 -27.16 0.95 -8.57
CA MET A 307 -25.74 0.94 -8.96
C MET A 307 -25.23 -0.50 -9.12
N GLN A 308 -25.51 -1.37 -8.16
CA GLN A 308 -25.24 -2.81 -8.25
C GLN A 308 -25.89 -3.41 -9.52
N ARG A 309 -27.09 -2.98 -9.88
CA ARG A 309 -27.76 -3.42 -11.12
C ARG A 309 -26.98 -3.08 -12.40
N VAL A 310 -26.18 -2.01 -12.42
CA VAL A 310 -25.26 -1.73 -13.55
C VAL A 310 -24.14 -2.77 -13.59
N GLU A 311 -23.57 -3.13 -12.45
CA GLU A 311 -22.54 -4.19 -12.33
C GLU A 311 -23.10 -5.52 -12.87
N GLY A 312 -24.27 -5.93 -12.38
CA GLY A 312 -24.96 -7.15 -12.83
C GLY A 312 -25.29 -7.15 -14.34
N LEU A 313 -25.70 -6.02 -14.92
CA LEU A 313 -25.93 -5.91 -16.38
C LEU A 313 -24.62 -6.11 -17.16
N VAL A 314 -23.52 -5.52 -16.73
CA VAL A 314 -22.20 -5.67 -17.38
C VAL A 314 -21.73 -7.12 -17.31
N ILE A 315 -21.76 -7.74 -16.13
CA ILE A 315 -21.44 -9.17 -15.93
C ILE A 315 -22.40 -10.06 -16.78
N GLY A 316 -23.63 -9.61 -17.00
CA GLY A 316 -24.62 -10.26 -17.86
C GLY A 316 -24.40 -10.11 -19.37
N GLY A 317 -23.30 -9.49 -19.82
CA GLY A 317 -22.98 -9.27 -21.24
C GLY A 317 -23.53 -7.97 -21.85
N ALA A 318 -23.93 -6.99 -21.03
CA ALA A 318 -24.43 -5.72 -21.55
C ALA A 318 -23.39 -4.93 -22.37
N ALA A 319 -22.09 -5.13 -22.10
CA ALA A 319 -21.00 -4.44 -22.79
C ALA A 319 -20.89 -4.78 -24.29
N ASP A 320 -21.36 -5.97 -24.69
CA ASP A 320 -21.33 -6.45 -26.08
C ASP A 320 -22.31 -5.70 -27.00
N TYR A 321 -23.29 -4.99 -26.42
CA TYR A 321 -24.29 -4.25 -27.19
C TYR A 321 -23.73 -2.90 -27.68
N PRO A 322 -23.82 -2.56 -28.98
CA PRO A 322 -23.26 -1.32 -29.53
C PRO A 322 -23.74 -0.02 -28.85
N CYS A 323 -24.98 0.02 -28.34
CA CYS A 323 -25.52 1.18 -27.64
C CYS A 323 -24.96 1.38 -26.22
N PHE A 324 -24.32 0.36 -25.62
CA PHE A 324 -23.92 0.35 -24.21
C PHE A 324 -23.04 1.54 -23.83
N ARG A 325 -22.06 1.89 -24.66
CA ARG A 325 -21.18 3.07 -24.44
C ARG A 325 -21.98 4.38 -24.39
N GLY A 326 -23.00 4.50 -25.23
CA GLY A 326 -23.92 5.64 -25.26
C GLY A 326 -24.78 5.72 -23.99
N LEU A 327 -25.29 4.57 -23.52
CA LEU A 327 -26.06 4.46 -22.28
C LEU A 327 -25.22 4.73 -21.04
N LEU A 328 -23.98 4.20 -20.98
CA LEU A 328 -23.05 4.45 -19.89
C LEU A 328 -22.71 5.94 -19.76
N LYS A 329 -22.55 6.63 -20.88
CA LYS A 329 -22.37 8.09 -20.91
C LYS A 329 -23.57 8.85 -20.34
N GLN A 330 -24.80 8.35 -20.48
CA GLN A 330 -25.99 8.96 -19.87
C GLN A 330 -25.99 8.83 -18.33
N LEU A 331 -25.40 7.76 -17.78
CA LEU A 331 -25.27 7.57 -16.32
C LEU A 331 -24.25 8.51 -15.64
N VAL A 332 -23.43 9.25 -16.39
CA VAL A 332 -22.39 10.12 -15.81
C VAL A 332 -22.96 11.20 -14.90
N GLY A 333 -24.09 11.84 -15.27
CA GLY A 333 -24.79 12.81 -14.42
C GLY A 333 -25.40 12.19 -13.15
N PRO A 334 -26.23 11.14 -13.28
CA PRO A 334 -26.79 10.40 -12.14
C PRO A 334 -25.72 9.84 -11.18
N LEU A 335 -24.62 9.28 -11.68
CA LEU A 335 -23.52 8.76 -10.86
C LEU A 335 -22.69 9.87 -10.21
N SER A 336 -22.45 10.99 -10.89
CA SER A 336 -21.82 12.18 -10.29
C SER A 336 -22.65 12.75 -9.13
N THR A 337 -23.97 12.58 -9.19
CA THR A 337 -24.88 12.91 -8.08
C THR A 337 -24.69 11.96 -6.89
N GLN A 338 -24.48 10.65 -7.14
CA GLN A 338 -24.22 9.67 -6.08
C GLN A 338 -22.86 9.90 -5.41
N LEU A 339 -21.83 10.22 -6.19
CA LEU A 339 -20.52 10.64 -5.68
C LEU A 339 -20.59 11.87 -4.78
N SER A 340 -21.59 12.73 -4.96
CA SER A 340 -21.79 13.96 -4.18
C SER A 340 -22.77 13.80 -3.01
N ASP A 341 -23.22 12.58 -2.69
CA ASP A 341 -24.15 12.34 -1.58
C ASP A 341 -23.45 12.50 -0.21
N ARG A 342 -24.23 12.81 0.83
CA ARG A 342 -23.74 12.98 2.21
C ARG A 342 -23.53 11.63 2.91
N ARG A 343 -24.12 10.54 2.42
CA ARG A 343 -23.99 9.20 2.98
C ARG A 343 -22.77 8.49 2.39
N SER A 344 -21.79 8.17 3.23
CA SER A 344 -20.56 7.46 2.83
C SER A 344 -20.84 6.13 2.14
N SER A 345 -21.88 5.40 2.51
CA SER A 345 -22.27 4.13 1.86
C SER A 345 -22.65 4.31 0.37
N ILE A 346 -23.33 5.39 0.01
CA ILE A 346 -23.69 5.69 -1.39
C ILE A 346 -22.43 6.08 -2.17
N VAL A 347 -21.59 6.94 -1.59
CA VAL A 347 -20.34 7.38 -2.24
C VAL A 347 -19.36 6.22 -2.41
N LYS A 348 -19.26 5.32 -1.43
CA LYS A 348 -18.53 4.03 -1.54
C LYS A 348 -19.04 3.19 -2.71
N GLN A 349 -20.34 2.91 -2.79
CA GLN A 349 -20.90 2.09 -3.89
C GLN A 349 -20.70 2.77 -5.25
N ALA A 350 -20.81 4.10 -5.33
CA ALA A 350 -20.53 4.83 -6.56
C ALA A 350 -19.05 4.67 -6.97
N CYS A 351 -18.10 4.84 -6.05
CA CYS A 351 -16.68 4.59 -6.31
C CYS A 351 -16.40 3.11 -6.66
N HIS A 352 -17.10 2.15 -6.03
CA HIS A 352 -17.02 0.73 -6.35
C HIS A 352 -17.44 0.45 -7.79
N LEU A 353 -18.61 0.94 -8.20
CA LEU A 353 -19.12 0.80 -9.57
C LEU A 353 -18.15 1.41 -10.59
N LEU A 354 -17.59 2.59 -10.34
CA LEU A 354 -16.59 3.19 -11.24
C LEU A 354 -15.30 2.36 -11.32
N ASN A 355 -14.86 1.75 -10.21
CA ASN A 355 -13.71 0.85 -10.19
C ASN A 355 -13.96 -0.41 -11.00
N PHE A 356 -15.10 -1.05 -10.78
CA PHE A 356 -15.57 -2.22 -11.52
C PHE A 356 -15.60 -1.91 -13.03
N LEU A 357 -16.30 -0.85 -13.44
CA LEU A 357 -16.40 -0.42 -14.84
C LEU A 357 -15.02 -0.12 -15.46
N SER A 358 -14.12 0.52 -14.74
CA SER A 358 -12.78 0.84 -15.25
C SER A 358 -11.90 -0.40 -15.47
N LYS A 359 -12.06 -1.45 -14.66
CA LYS A 359 -11.32 -2.71 -14.78
C LYS A 359 -11.89 -3.61 -15.89
N ASP A 360 -13.20 -3.62 -16.03
CA ASP A 360 -13.92 -4.48 -16.97
C ASP A 360 -13.84 -3.93 -18.41
N LEU A 361 -14.12 -2.63 -18.58
CA LEU A 361 -14.21 -1.97 -19.88
C LEU A 361 -12.88 -1.37 -20.37
N LEU A 362 -11.88 -1.22 -19.48
CA LEU A 362 -10.54 -0.69 -19.78
C LEU A 362 -10.59 0.62 -20.60
N GLY A 363 -10.05 0.61 -21.82
CA GLY A 363 -10.01 1.76 -22.72
C GLY A 363 -11.40 2.28 -23.12
N ASP A 364 -12.42 1.43 -23.09
CA ASP A 364 -13.80 1.79 -23.45
C ASP A 364 -14.45 2.69 -22.40
N PHE A 365 -13.88 2.73 -21.18
CA PHE A 365 -14.30 3.61 -20.09
C PHE A 365 -13.60 4.98 -20.07
N GLU A 366 -12.54 5.19 -20.87
CA GLU A 366 -11.69 6.40 -20.81
C GLU A 366 -12.50 7.70 -20.84
N ALA A 367 -13.44 7.83 -21.79
CA ALA A 367 -14.26 9.03 -21.91
C ALA A 367 -15.15 9.29 -20.69
N CYS A 368 -15.55 8.25 -19.95
CA CYS A 368 -16.32 8.36 -18.71
C CYS A 368 -15.40 8.70 -17.53
N ALA A 369 -14.26 8.02 -17.41
CA ALA A 369 -13.24 8.30 -16.39
C ALA A 369 -12.73 9.75 -16.45
N GLU A 370 -12.52 10.30 -17.66
CA GLU A 370 -12.19 11.73 -17.88
C GLU A 370 -13.21 12.69 -17.25
N MET A 371 -14.49 12.33 -17.23
CA MET A 371 -15.56 13.14 -16.64
C MET A 371 -15.69 12.95 -15.12
N PHE A 372 -15.38 11.75 -14.59
CA PHE A 372 -15.47 11.47 -13.15
C PHE A 372 -14.27 11.98 -12.35
N ILE A 373 -13.05 11.96 -12.89
CA ILE A 373 -11.84 12.40 -12.17
C ILE A 373 -11.98 13.81 -11.55
N PRO A 374 -12.47 14.85 -12.28
CA PRO A 374 -12.69 16.18 -11.70
C PRO A 374 -13.79 16.25 -10.62
N VAL A 375 -14.72 15.28 -10.59
CA VAL A 375 -15.73 15.16 -9.52
C VAL A 375 -15.08 14.57 -8.27
N LEU A 376 -14.30 13.49 -8.44
CA LEU A 376 -13.61 12.78 -7.36
C LEU A 376 -12.54 13.66 -6.67
N PHE A 377 -11.89 14.59 -7.36
CA PHE A 377 -10.98 15.58 -6.74
C PHE A 377 -11.60 16.32 -5.55
N LYS A 378 -12.91 16.61 -5.60
CA LYS A 378 -13.62 17.26 -4.49
C LYS A 378 -13.77 16.34 -3.28
N LEU A 379 -13.81 15.03 -3.49
CA LEU A 379 -13.97 14.01 -2.46
C LEU A 379 -12.63 13.67 -1.79
N VAL A 380 -11.54 13.63 -2.56
CA VAL A 380 -10.17 13.39 -2.06
C VAL A 380 -9.75 14.36 -0.95
N VAL A 381 -10.35 15.56 -0.90
CA VAL A 381 -10.04 16.60 0.10
C VAL A 381 -11.03 16.71 1.26
N ILE A 382 -12.07 15.87 1.33
CA ILE A 382 -13.03 15.96 2.44
C ILE A 382 -12.50 15.26 3.69
N THR A 383 -12.93 15.74 4.87
CA THR A 383 -12.45 15.24 6.16
C THR A 383 -13.00 13.86 6.55
N VAL A 384 -13.97 13.32 5.79
CA VAL A 384 -14.50 11.97 5.99
C VAL A 384 -13.57 10.99 5.30
N LEU A 385 -12.57 10.49 6.04
CA LEU A 385 -11.47 9.65 5.53
C LEU A 385 -11.96 8.51 4.61
N VAL A 386 -12.96 7.75 5.03
CA VAL A 386 -13.50 6.62 4.24
C VAL A 386 -14.02 7.03 2.85
N ILE A 387 -14.50 8.26 2.68
CA ILE A 387 -14.89 8.80 1.36
C ILE A 387 -13.66 9.28 0.59
N ALA A 388 -12.74 10.00 1.25
CA ALA A 388 -11.53 10.51 0.61
C ALA A 388 -10.63 9.36 0.09
N GLU A 389 -10.47 8.29 0.86
CA GLU A 389 -9.77 7.06 0.50
C GLU A 389 -10.49 6.31 -0.63
N SER A 390 -11.83 6.19 -0.57
CA SER A 390 -12.62 5.57 -1.64
C SER A 390 -12.45 6.32 -2.96
N ALA A 391 -12.42 7.66 -2.93
CA ALA A 391 -12.23 8.50 -4.11
C ALA A 391 -10.80 8.47 -4.63
N ASP A 392 -9.79 8.48 -3.75
CA ASP A 392 -8.37 8.36 -4.12
C ASP A 392 -8.07 7.01 -4.78
N ASN A 393 -8.51 5.91 -4.15
CA ASN A 393 -8.44 4.57 -4.73
C ASN A 393 -9.21 4.48 -6.05
N CYS A 394 -10.31 5.22 -6.19
CA CYS A 394 -11.07 5.25 -7.43
C CYS A 394 -10.34 5.93 -8.58
N ILE A 395 -9.78 7.12 -8.34
CA ILE A 395 -8.92 7.80 -9.32
C ILE A 395 -7.73 6.90 -9.68
N LYS A 396 -7.02 6.35 -8.69
CA LYS A 396 -5.87 5.46 -8.92
C LYS A 396 -6.23 4.22 -9.73
N THR A 397 -7.40 3.63 -9.51
CA THR A 397 -7.87 2.47 -10.29
C THR A 397 -8.16 2.86 -11.73
N MET A 398 -8.87 3.97 -11.97
CA MET A 398 -9.12 4.45 -13.32
C MET A 398 -7.82 4.80 -14.07
N LEU A 399 -6.86 5.47 -13.41
CA LEU A 399 -5.58 5.85 -14.03
C LEU A 399 -4.70 4.66 -14.42
N ARG A 400 -4.84 3.51 -13.75
CA ARG A 400 -4.12 2.26 -14.08
C ARG A 400 -4.74 1.47 -15.24
N ASN A 401 -6.06 1.53 -15.39
CA ASN A 401 -6.81 0.71 -16.37
C ASN A 401 -7.23 1.47 -17.63
N CYS A 402 -7.33 2.81 -17.56
CA CYS A 402 -7.81 3.67 -18.63
C CYS A 402 -6.74 4.72 -19.00
N LYS A 403 -6.41 4.88 -20.28
CA LYS A 403 -5.42 5.84 -20.78
C LYS A 403 -6.02 7.26 -20.92
N VAL A 404 -6.47 7.83 -19.80
CA VAL A 404 -7.15 9.15 -19.71
C VAL A 404 -6.23 10.36 -19.94
N SER A 405 -5.55 10.39 -21.07
CA SER A 405 -4.57 11.42 -21.45
C SER A 405 -5.13 12.85 -21.41
N ARG A 406 -6.44 13.06 -21.60
CA ARG A 406 -7.06 14.39 -21.52
C ARG A 406 -7.41 14.83 -20.09
N ALA A 407 -7.35 13.92 -19.11
CA ALA A 407 -7.42 14.28 -17.69
C ALA A 407 -6.09 14.87 -17.19
N LEU A 408 -4.96 14.53 -17.81
CA LEU A 408 -3.62 14.97 -17.38
C LEU A 408 -3.46 16.51 -17.29
N PRO A 409 -3.90 17.34 -18.26
CA PRO A 409 -3.88 18.79 -18.11
C PRO A 409 -4.60 19.31 -16.85
N ARG A 410 -5.71 18.64 -16.46
CA ARG A 410 -6.47 19.02 -15.27
C ARG A 410 -5.84 18.52 -13.97
N ILE A 411 -5.23 17.33 -13.98
CA ILE A 411 -4.37 16.84 -12.90
C ILE A 411 -3.23 17.83 -12.67
N VAL A 412 -2.54 18.28 -13.72
CA VAL A 412 -1.41 19.21 -13.66
C VAL A 412 -1.83 20.60 -13.17
N ASP A 413 -2.95 21.14 -13.66
CA ASP A 413 -3.51 22.40 -13.18
C ASP A 413 -3.85 22.34 -11.67
N SER A 414 -4.52 21.27 -11.21
CA SER A 414 -4.79 21.06 -9.79
C SER A 414 -3.53 20.84 -8.95
N ALA A 415 -2.50 20.17 -9.48
CA ALA A 415 -1.20 20.01 -8.82
C ALA A 415 -0.51 21.36 -8.56
N LYS A 416 -0.57 22.28 -9.54
CA LYS A 416 0.09 23.59 -9.49
C LYS A 416 -0.69 24.62 -8.67
N ASN A 417 -2.01 24.68 -8.87
CA ASN A 417 -2.81 25.88 -8.53
C ASN A 417 -3.86 25.67 -7.43
N ASP A 418 -4.13 24.44 -6.98
CA ASP A 418 -5.20 24.21 -5.99
C ASP A 418 -4.81 24.69 -4.58
N ARG A 419 -5.78 25.22 -3.83
CA ARG A 419 -5.56 25.69 -2.45
C ARG A 419 -5.28 24.54 -1.49
N SER A 420 -5.85 23.36 -1.73
CA SER A 420 -5.67 22.17 -0.90
C SER A 420 -4.31 21.53 -1.15
N ALA A 421 -3.44 21.57 -0.14
CA ALA A 421 -2.16 20.86 -0.17
C ALA A 421 -2.32 19.35 -0.42
N VAL A 422 -3.37 18.74 0.15
CA VAL A 422 -3.70 17.32 -0.05
C VAL A 422 -4.00 17.05 -1.52
N LEU A 423 -4.79 17.90 -2.19
CA LEU A 423 -5.06 17.73 -3.61
C LEU A 423 -3.81 17.96 -4.46
N ARG A 424 -2.97 18.95 -4.14
CA ARG A 424 -1.71 19.17 -4.86
C ARG A 424 -0.79 17.96 -4.77
N ALA A 425 -0.65 17.36 -3.58
CA ALA A 425 0.15 16.15 -3.37
C ALA A 425 -0.43 14.94 -4.14
N ARG A 426 -1.74 14.71 -4.04
CA ARG A 426 -2.44 13.64 -4.76
C ARG A 426 -2.40 13.82 -6.28
N CYS A 427 -2.51 15.04 -6.80
CA CYS A 427 -2.36 15.29 -8.24
C CYS A 427 -0.92 15.07 -8.73
N CYS A 428 0.11 15.32 -7.91
CA CYS A 428 1.49 14.89 -8.23
C CYS A 428 1.59 13.36 -8.28
N GLU A 429 0.93 12.65 -7.36
CA GLU A 429 0.87 11.17 -7.32
C GLU A 429 0.13 10.61 -8.54
N TYR A 430 -0.99 11.22 -8.94
CA TYR A 430 -1.75 10.86 -10.14
C TYR A 430 -0.95 11.10 -11.43
N ALA A 431 -0.23 12.21 -11.53
CA ALA A 431 0.64 12.48 -12.67
C ALA A 431 1.78 11.45 -12.77
N LEU A 432 2.43 11.15 -11.64
CA LEU A 432 3.42 10.07 -11.52
C LEU A 432 2.83 8.73 -11.97
N LEU A 433 1.65 8.35 -11.46
CA LEU A 433 1.00 7.07 -11.79
C LEU A 433 0.68 6.93 -13.29
N VAL A 434 0.19 8.00 -13.93
CA VAL A 434 0.01 8.04 -15.39
C VAL A 434 1.35 7.83 -16.11
N LEU A 435 2.43 8.40 -15.57
CA LEU A 435 3.77 8.31 -16.15
C LEU A 435 4.43 6.93 -15.92
N GLU A 436 4.04 6.20 -14.88
CA GLU A 436 4.51 4.84 -14.61
C GLU A 436 3.83 3.80 -15.52
N TYR A 437 2.52 3.92 -15.74
CA TYR A 437 1.73 2.93 -16.49
C TYR A 437 1.65 3.22 -18.00
N TRP A 438 1.74 4.49 -18.41
CA TRP A 438 1.50 4.92 -19.79
C TRP A 438 2.67 5.71 -20.40
N ALA A 439 3.90 5.55 -19.91
CA ALA A 439 5.09 6.24 -20.40
C ALA A 439 5.24 6.20 -21.92
N ASP A 440 5.03 5.02 -22.52
CA ASP A 440 5.24 4.77 -23.95
C ASP A 440 4.08 5.24 -24.85
N ALA A 441 2.97 5.70 -24.26
CA ALA A 441 1.81 6.15 -25.02
C ALA A 441 2.12 7.44 -25.81
N PRO A 442 1.82 7.52 -27.13
CA PRO A 442 2.10 8.71 -27.95
C PRO A 442 1.44 10.01 -27.46
N GLU A 443 0.34 9.93 -26.71
CA GLU A 443 -0.30 11.08 -26.07
C GLU A 443 0.48 11.57 -24.84
N ILE A 444 1.03 10.66 -24.05
CA ILE A 444 1.85 10.96 -22.87
C ILE A 444 3.23 11.44 -23.29
N GLN A 445 3.83 10.83 -24.32
CA GLN A 445 5.08 11.29 -24.95
C GLN A 445 5.02 12.74 -25.44
N ARG A 446 3.86 13.18 -25.97
CA ARG A 446 3.62 14.58 -26.35
C ARG A 446 3.29 15.51 -25.17
N SER A 447 3.09 14.98 -23.96
CA SER A 447 2.73 15.72 -22.76
C SER A 447 3.93 16.10 -21.89
N ALA A 448 5.16 15.91 -22.36
CA ALA A 448 6.39 16.20 -21.62
C ALA A 448 6.43 17.61 -21.02
N ASP A 449 5.95 18.62 -21.75
CA ASP A 449 5.90 20.02 -21.28
C ASP A 449 5.00 20.19 -20.05
N LEU A 450 3.88 19.45 -19.96
CA LEU A 450 2.99 19.47 -18.80
C LEU A 450 3.67 18.89 -17.55
N TYR A 451 4.49 17.85 -17.73
CA TYR A 451 5.27 17.26 -16.65
C TYR A 451 6.40 18.17 -16.19
N GLU A 452 7.14 18.81 -17.11
CA GLU A 452 8.13 19.83 -16.74
C GLU A 452 7.51 20.95 -15.90
N ASP A 453 6.34 21.42 -16.31
CA ASP A 453 5.57 22.47 -15.62
C ASP A 453 5.06 22.06 -14.24
N LEU A 454 4.55 20.83 -14.11
CA LEU A 454 4.15 20.26 -12.82
C LEU A 454 5.36 20.20 -11.89
N ILE A 455 6.44 19.57 -12.33
CA ILE A 455 7.64 19.36 -11.52
C ILE A 455 8.22 20.71 -11.09
N ARG A 456 8.43 21.64 -12.03
CA ARG A 456 9.03 22.97 -11.76
C ARG A 456 8.26 23.76 -10.71
N CYS A 457 6.93 23.64 -10.68
CA CYS A 457 6.10 24.26 -9.66
C CYS A 457 6.15 23.49 -8.33
N CYS A 458 5.94 22.18 -8.36
CA CYS A 458 5.66 21.39 -7.17
C CYS A 458 6.91 21.02 -6.35
N VAL A 459 8.12 20.98 -6.95
CA VAL A 459 9.36 20.80 -6.18
C VAL A 459 9.67 21.97 -5.23
N ALA A 460 9.08 23.14 -5.50
CA ALA A 460 9.18 24.35 -4.70
C ALA A 460 7.91 24.65 -3.86
N ASP A 461 6.95 23.72 -3.79
CA ASP A 461 5.71 23.90 -3.01
C ASP A 461 6.00 24.19 -1.53
N ALA A 462 5.14 24.94 -0.85
CA ALA A 462 5.25 25.22 0.58
C ALA A 462 5.22 23.93 1.44
N MET A 463 4.52 22.89 1.01
CA MET A 463 4.29 21.66 1.76
C MET A 463 5.28 20.55 1.39
N SER A 464 5.89 19.93 2.40
CA SER A 464 6.94 18.91 2.25
C SER A 464 6.49 17.68 1.47
N GLU A 465 5.24 17.25 1.66
CA GLU A 465 4.63 16.11 0.97
C GLU A 465 4.54 16.35 -0.54
N VAL A 466 3.99 17.50 -0.96
CA VAL A 466 3.92 17.91 -2.37
C VAL A 466 5.31 17.93 -3.00
N ARG A 467 6.30 18.54 -2.32
CA ARG A 467 7.69 18.53 -2.77
C ARG A 467 8.24 17.12 -2.92
N SER A 468 7.91 16.20 -2.00
CA SER A 468 8.39 14.81 -2.01
C SER A 468 7.87 14.07 -3.24
N THR A 469 6.55 14.09 -3.46
CA THR A 469 5.91 13.43 -4.59
C THR A 469 6.35 14.04 -5.92
N ALA A 470 6.57 15.36 -5.98
CA ALA A 470 7.13 16.04 -7.16
C ALA A 470 8.56 15.59 -7.50
N ARG A 471 9.42 15.33 -6.51
CA ARG A 471 10.75 14.75 -6.74
C ARG A 471 10.68 13.31 -7.22
N THR A 472 9.75 12.50 -6.72
CA THR A 472 9.51 11.15 -7.26
C THR A 472 8.98 11.18 -8.70
N CYS A 473 8.06 12.10 -9.01
CA CYS A 473 7.62 12.38 -10.38
C CYS A 473 8.80 12.80 -11.28
N TYR A 474 9.71 13.64 -10.80
CA TYR A 474 10.95 13.99 -11.51
C TYR A 474 11.84 12.77 -11.81
N ARG A 475 12.00 11.81 -10.88
CA ARG A 475 12.81 10.59 -11.15
C ARG A 475 12.23 9.75 -12.28
N MET A 476 10.89 9.62 -12.37
CA MET A 476 10.25 8.93 -13.51
C MET A 476 10.36 9.76 -14.80
N PHE A 477 10.10 11.07 -14.73
CA PHE A 477 10.31 12.00 -15.85
C PHE A 477 11.75 11.94 -16.40
N ALA A 478 12.75 11.77 -15.53
CA ALA A 478 14.14 11.66 -15.92
C ALA A 478 14.50 10.35 -16.64
N LYS A 479 13.75 9.26 -16.38
CA LYS A 479 13.85 8.02 -17.16
C LYS A 479 13.17 8.17 -18.52
N THR A 480 11.98 8.79 -18.56
CA THR A 480 11.18 8.92 -19.78
C THR A 480 11.75 9.95 -20.78
N TRP A 481 12.28 11.09 -20.30
CA TRP A 481 12.88 12.14 -21.15
C TRP A 481 14.23 12.66 -20.62
N PRO A 482 15.34 11.90 -20.75
CA PRO A 482 16.63 12.23 -20.16
C PRO A 482 17.23 13.59 -20.57
N ASP A 483 17.02 14.03 -21.81
CA ASP A 483 17.54 15.34 -22.27
C ASP A 483 16.73 16.52 -21.74
N ARG A 484 15.42 16.35 -21.58
CA ARG A 484 14.53 17.35 -20.99
C ARG A 484 14.78 17.45 -19.49
N SER A 485 14.90 16.34 -18.78
CA SER A 485 15.17 16.32 -17.33
C SER A 485 16.51 16.96 -16.98
N ARG A 486 17.58 16.72 -17.76
CA ARG A 486 18.87 17.41 -17.60
C ARG A 486 18.74 18.94 -17.70
N ARG A 487 17.98 19.45 -18.68
CA ARG A 487 17.74 20.91 -18.82
C ARG A 487 16.90 21.46 -17.68
N LEU A 488 15.83 20.73 -17.30
CA LEU A 488 14.95 21.11 -16.19
C LEU A 488 15.72 21.16 -14.86
N PHE A 489 16.56 20.17 -14.58
CA PHE A 489 17.38 20.10 -13.38
C PHE A 489 18.29 21.33 -13.20
N LEU A 490 18.94 21.76 -14.28
CA LEU A 490 19.79 22.96 -14.28
C LEU A 490 19.01 24.26 -14.05
N SER A 491 17.69 24.27 -14.24
CA SER A 491 16.83 25.42 -13.95
C SER A 491 16.39 25.52 -12.48
N PHE A 492 16.63 24.50 -11.66
CA PHE A 492 16.29 24.51 -10.24
C PHE A 492 17.35 25.22 -9.39
N ASP A 493 16.93 25.78 -8.26
CA ASP A 493 17.86 26.34 -7.26
C ASP A 493 18.85 25.28 -6.74
N PRO A 494 20.08 25.66 -6.36
CA PRO A 494 21.09 24.73 -5.85
C PRO A 494 20.65 23.87 -4.64
N VAL A 495 19.68 24.35 -3.85
CA VAL A 495 19.07 23.59 -2.75
C VAL A 495 18.22 22.44 -3.28
N VAL A 496 17.34 22.70 -4.26
CA VAL A 496 16.49 21.68 -4.89
C VAL A 496 17.34 20.68 -5.67
N GLN A 497 18.34 21.16 -6.42
CA GLN A 497 19.33 20.31 -7.09
C GLN A 497 20.04 19.36 -6.13
N ARG A 498 20.44 19.85 -4.94
CA ARG A 498 21.08 19.04 -3.91
C ARG A 498 20.12 17.98 -3.35
N VAL A 499 18.90 18.35 -2.95
CA VAL A 499 17.93 17.39 -2.42
C VAL A 499 17.57 16.30 -3.43
N ILE A 500 17.41 16.66 -4.71
CA ILE A 500 17.20 15.67 -5.79
C ILE A 500 18.41 14.73 -5.90
N ASN A 501 19.63 15.27 -5.97
CA ASN A 501 20.85 14.46 -6.07
C ASN A 501 21.15 13.61 -4.83
N ASP A 502 20.84 14.09 -3.63
CA ASP A 502 21.05 13.35 -2.37
C ASP A 502 20.09 12.15 -2.28
N GLU A 503 18.89 12.25 -2.87
CA GLU A 503 17.91 11.16 -2.99
C GLU A 503 18.19 10.22 -4.18
N ASP A 504 18.87 10.68 -5.24
CA ASP A 504 19.26 9.87 -6.42
C ASP A 504 20.66 9.20 -6.26
N GLY A 505 21.49 9.68 -5.33
CA GLY A 505 22.95 9.65 -5.46
C GLY A 505 23.74 8.71 -4.55
N GLY A 506 23.08 7.81 -3.81
CA GLY A 506 23.75 6.94 -2.82
C GLY A 506 24.81 5.95 -3.36
N ILE A 507 24.91 5.76 -4.69
CA ILE A 507 25.62 4.60 -5.28
C ILE A 507 26.85 4.99 -6.13
N HIS A 508 27.00 6.24 -6.61
CA HIS A 508 28.04 6.57 -7.63
C HIS A 508 28.94 7.81 -7.36
N ARG A 509 29.00 8.34 -6.13
CA ARG A 509 29.91 9.47 -5.79
C ARG A 509 30.91 9.23 -4.65
N ARG A 510 31.29 7.98 -4.41
CA ARG A 510 32.43 7.63 -3.54
C ARG A 510 33.44 6.75 -4.26
N HIS A 511 34.10 7.26 -5.29
CA HIS A 511 35.48 6.91 -5.68
C HIS A 511 35.96 7.85 -6.80
N ALA A 512 36.45 9.03 -6.41
CA ALA A 512 37.26 9.91 -7.26
C ALA A 512 38.27 10.66 -6.38
N SER A 513 39.19 9.90 -5.77
CA SER A 513 40.38 10.47 -5.13
C SER A 513 41.37 10.93 -6.21
N PRO A 514 42.16 11.99 -5.96
CA PRO A 514 42.99 12.61 -6.98
C PRO A 514 44.28 11.83 -7.26
N SER A 515 44.93 12.20 -8.36
CA SER A 515 46.22 11.71 -8.89
C SER A 515 46.18 10.32 -9.54
N ILE A 516 46.41 10.32 -10.86
CA ILE A 516 47.59 9.72 -11.50
C ILE A 516 47.82 10.52 -12.79
N ARG A 517 49.07 10.95 -13.01
CA ARG A 517 49.52 11.44 -14.31
C ARG A 517 49.80 10.22 -15.18
N GLU A 518 49.19 10.15 -16.36
CA GLU A 518 49.83 9.44 -17.46
C GLU A 518 49.73 10.26 -18.76
N ARG A 519 50.61 9.92 -19.71
CA ARG A 519 51.21 10.89 -20.64
C ARG A 519 50.98 10.48 -22.08
N SER A 520 51.02 11.48 -22.97
CA SER A 520 50.97 11.42 -24.45
C SER A 520 49.56 11.67 -25.01
N SER A 521 49.36 12.47 -26.06
CA SER A 521 50.33 13.15 -26.94
C SER A 521 49.72 14.41 -27.57
N ASN A 522 50.48 15.52 -27.61
CA ASN A 522 50.74 16.20 -28.89
C ASN A 522 51.92 17.19 -28.80
N SER A 523 52.60 17.28 -29.93
CA SER A 523 53.83 18.01 -30.22
C SER A 523 53.78 19.52 -29.99
N SER A 524 54.84 20.08 -29.41
CA SER A 524 55.51 21.30 -29.87
C SER A 524 56.93 21.34 -29.32
N PHE A 525 57.92 21.44 -30.21
CA PHE A 525 59.34 21.63 -29.85
C PHE A 525 59.67 23.11 -29.66
N THR A 526 60.83 23.36 -29.05
CA THR A 526 61.58 24.62 -28.82
C THR A 526 61.42 25.26 -27.44
N SER A 527 62.42 25.86 -26.79
CA SER A 527 63.90 25.80 -26.84
C SER A 527 64.45 26.68 -25.68
N GLN A 528 65.72 26.50 -25.26
CA GLN A 528 66.48 27.35 -24.28
C GLN A 528 66.03 27.18 -22.80
N ILE A 529 66.87 26.83 -21.80
CA ILE A 529 68.18 27.35 -21.32
C ILE A 529 68.00 28.79 -20.79
N SER A 530 68.03 29.07 -19.47
CA SER A 530 69.27 29.26 -18.67
C SER A 530 69.05 29.31 -17.14
N ALA A 531 70.08 28.86 -16.39
CA ALA A 531 70.60 29.19 -15.03
C ALA A 531 69.76 29.90 -13.90
N PRO A 532 70.08 29.63 -12.61
CA PRO A 532 69.43 30.22 -11.41
C PRO A 532 70.24 31.33 -10.69
N SER A 533 69.59 32.15 -9.86
CA SER A 533 70.28 33.00 -8.85
C SER A 533 69.42 33.50 -7.66
N ASN A 534 69.62 32.91 -6.49
CA ASN A 534 70.10 33.55 -5.24
C ASN A 534 69.31 34.62 -4.40
N ILE A 535 68.84 34.15 -3.22
CA ILE A 535 68.97 34.69 -1.81
C ILE A 535 68.27 36.07 -1.44
N PRO A 536 68.27 36.60 -0.17
CA PRO A 536 67.12 36.54 0.76
C PRO A 536 66.68 37.86 1.48
N GLY A 537 65.72 37.75 2.41
CA GLY A 537 65.47 38.67 3.54
C GLY A 537 63.97 38.91 3.78
N TYR A 538 63.42 39.09 4.98
CA TYR A 538 63.91 39.12 6.39
C TYR A 538 62.77 38.51 7.27
N GLY A 539 63.03 37.92 8.46
CA GLY A 539 62.82 38.58 9.77
C GLY A 539 61.33 38.90 10.09
N THR A 540 60.70 38.48 11.20
CA THR A 540 61.20 38.00 12.51
C THR A 540 60.16 37.20 13.31
N SER A 541 60.64 36.40 14.28
CA SER A 541 59.92 35.68 15.37
C SER A 541 59.12 36.60 16.33
N ALA A 542 58.38 36.17 17.38
CA ALA A 542 58.33 34.91 18.15
C ALA A 542 56.92 34.71 18.80
N ILE A 543 56.45 33.50 19.22
CA ILE A 543 56.62 32.83 20.55
C ILE A 543 56.34 33.82 21.72
N VAL A 544 55.47 33.59 22.72
CA VAL A 544 55.28 32.42 23.62
C VAL A 544 53.82 32.28 24.11
N ALA A 545 53.44 31.07 24.53
CA ALA A 545 52.21 30.75 25.25
C ALA A 545 52.21 31.22 26.73
N MET A 546 51.04 31.28 27.36
CA MET A 546 50.83 30.76 28.73
C MET A 546 49.38 30.29 28.92
N ASP A 547 49.22 29.23 29.72
CA ASP A 547 47.96 28.62 30.14
C ASP A 547 47.72 28.94 31.63
N ARG A 548 46.46 29.25 32.01
CA ARG A 548 45.83 28.81 33.28
C ARG A 548 44.41 29.35 33.51
N SER A 549 43.45 28.42 33.50
CA SER A 549 42.40 28.22 34.51
C SER A 549 41.72 29.40 35.25
N ALA A 550 40.42 29.54 34.98
CA ALA A 550 39.30 29.49 35.95
C ALA A 550 38.65 30.76 36.57
N ASN A 551 37.31 30.64 36.68
CA ASN A 551 36.36 31.25 37.62
C ASN A 551 35.63 32.59 37.32
N LEU A 552 34.35 32.40 36.96
CA LEU A 552 33.13 32.94 37.59
C LEU A 552 32.72 34.43 37.43
N SER A 553 31.54 34.56 36.79
CA SER A 553 30.36 35.33 37.23
C SER A 553 30.16 36.79 36.81
N SER A 554 28.91 37.06 36.40
CA SER A 554 28.15 38.34 36.43
C SER A 554 28.80 39.59 35.80
N GLY A 555 28.17 40.32 34.89
CA GLY A 555 26.74 40.46 34.59
C GLY A 555 26.37 41.95 34.66
N THR A 556 25.45 42.43 33.79
CA THR A 556 25.04 43.86 33.62
C THR A 556 26.17 44.83 33.16
N SER A 557 25.95 45.90 32.40
CA SER A 557 24.73 46.46 31.77
C SER A 557 25.06 47.43 30.61
N LEU A 558 24.11 47.54 29.66
CA LEU A 558 23.60 48.74 28.94
C LEU A 558 24.27 50.10 29.32
N THR A 559 24.57 51.05 28.43
CA THR A 559 23.82 51.67 27.31
C THR A 559 24.83 52.20 26.25
N SER A 560 24.58 53.01 25.21
CA SER A 560 23.47 53.84 24.66
C SER A 560 23.45 53.68 23.10
N GLY A 561 22.70 54.40 22.24
CA GLY A 561 21.84 55.59 22.36
C GLY A 561 20.96 55.80 21.11
N LEU A 562 19.97 56.70 21.20
CA LEU A 562 18.89 56.90 20.21
C LEU A 562 19.34 57.73 18.99
N LEU A 563 18.61 57.59 17.86
CA LEU A 563 17.75 58.68 17.34
C LEU A 563 16.70 58.17 16.33
N LEU A 564 15.75 59.04 15.97
CA LEU A 564 14.38 58.72 15.55
C LEU A 564 14.02 59.38 14.20
N SER A 565 13.33 58.66 13.29
CA SER A 565 12.32 59.27 12.38
C SER A 565 11.36 58.22 11.79
N GLN A 566 10.18 58.66 11.34
CA GLN A 566 8.97 57.85 11.15
C GLN A 566 8.72 57.40 9.70
N ALA A 567 8.06 56.25 9.51
CA ALA A 567 7.09 56.02 8.44
C ALA A 567 6.02 54.98 8.88
N LYS A 568 4.75 55.19 8.48
CA LYS A 568 3.60 54.33 8.87
C LYS A 568 3.36 53.19 7.87
N ALA A 569 2.99 52.02 8.38
CA ALA A 569 2.06 51.09 7.74
C ALA A 569 1.26 50.32 8.81
N ALA A 570 0.00 49.97 8.53
CA ALA A 570 -0.91 49.35 9.51
C ALA A 570 -1.13 47.85 9.23
N GLY A 571 -1.29 47.04 10.29
CA GLY A 571 -1.57 45.61 10.17
C GLY A 571 -1.36 44.86 11.47
N LYS A 572 -2.37 44.90 12.37
CA LYS A 572 -2.27 44.34 13.73
C LYS A 572 -2.38 42.80 13.69
N GLY A 573 -1.27 42.09 13.70
CA GLY A 573 -1.23 40.66 13.98
C GLY A 573 -1.30 40.42 15.50
N THR A 574 -2.32 39.73 15.98
CA THR A 574 -2.32 39.21 17.35
C THR A 574 -1.62 37.86 17.40
N GLU A 575 -0.39 37.82 17.91
CA GLU A 575 0.21 36.57 18.36
C GLU A 575 -0.67 35.94 19.44
N ARG A 576 -1.12 34.70 19.20
CA ARG A 576 -1.73 33.87 20.24
C ARG A 576 -0.62 33.08 20.91
N THR A 577 -0.17 33.55 22.07
CA THR A 577 0.87 32.89 22.87
C THR A 577 0.45 31.49 23.29
N LEU A 578 1.44 30.59 23.32
CA LEU A 578 1.30 29.15 23.59
C LEU A 578 0.54 28.84 24.89
N GLU A 579 0.64 29.72 25.88
CA GLU A 579 -0.05 29.62 27.18
C GLU A 579 -1.58 29.66 27.06
N SER A 580 -2.13 30.40 26.08
CA SER A 580 -3.58 30.45 25.82
C SER A 580 -4.12 29.08 25.39
N VAL A 581 -3.37 28.38 24.54
CA VAL A 581 -3.69 27.02 24.08
C VAL A 581 -3.54 26.03 25.23
N LEU A 582 -2.49 26.17 26.05
CA LEU A 582 -2.25 25.32 27.22
C LEU A 582 -3.36 25.45 28.29
N HIS A 583 -3.83 26.69 28.53
CA HIS A 583 -4.91 26.95 29.47
C HIS A 583 -6.26 26.42 28.96
N SER A 584 -6.56 26.60 27.67
CA SER A 584 -7.76 26.01 27.04
C SER A 584 -7.73 24.48 27.06
N SER A 585 -6.55 23.86 26.91
CA SER A 585 -6.39 22.40 27.02
C SER A 585 -6.61 21.91 28.46
N LYS A 586 -6.06 22.60 29.47
CA LYS A 586 -6.30 22.27 30.89
C LYS A 586 -7.78 22.34 31.27
N GLN A 587 -8.50 23.40 30.86
CA GLN A 587 -9.94 23.52 31.13
C GLN A 587 -10.76 22.37 30.52
N LYS A 588 -10.37 21.85 29.35
CA LYS A 588 -11.03 20.69 28.73
C LYS A 588 -10.76 19.39 29.48
N VAL A 589 -9.55 19.19 30.01
CA VAL A 589 -9.23 18.01 30.84
C VAL A 589 -10.03 18.03 32.15
N THR A 590 -10.11 19.18 32.83
CA THR A 590 -10.90 19.30 34.07
C THR A 590 -12.41 19.09 33.84
N ALA A 591 -12.93 19.46 32.66
CA ALA A 591 -14.32 19.15 32.28
C ALA A 591 -14.54 17.64 32.10
N ILE A 592 -13.58 16.91 31.50
CA ILE A 592 -13.63 15.45 31.35
C ILE A 592 -13.53 14.75 32.71
N GLU A 593 -12.64 15.20 33.60
CA GLU A 593 -12.57 14.69 34.98
C GLU A 593 -13.87 14.94 35.77
N SER A 594 -14.54 16.08 35.55
CA SER A 594 -15.85 16.38 36.12
C SER A 594 -16.96 15.48 35.56
N MET A 595 -16.90 15.09 34.29
CA MET A 595 -17.84 14.12 33.71
C MET A 595 -17.60 12.70 34.23
N LEU A 596 -16.33 12.31 34.43
CA LEU A 596 -15.98 10.99 34.97
C LEU A 596 -16.32 10.83 36.45
N ARG A 597 -16.29 11.91 37.25
CA ARG A 597 -16.81 11.91 38.64
C ARG A 597 -18.35 11.86 38.73
N GLY A 598 -19.07 12.04 37.61
CA GLY A 598 -20.53 11.93 37.58
C GLY A 598 -21.07 10.49 37.50
N LEU A 599 -20.19 9.48 37.48
CA LEU A 599 -20.51 8.07 37.27
C LEU A 599 -20.17 7.21 38.50
N ASP A 600 -20.75 7.54 39.66
CA ASP A 600 -20.74 6.66 40.82
C ASP A 600 -21.66 5.45 40.59
N ILE A 601 -21.07 4.32 40.19
CA ILE A 601 -21.74 3.02 40.21
C ILE A 601 -21.48 2.35 41.57
N SER A 602 -22.57 2.21 42.34
CA SER A 602 -22.59 1.62 43.68
C SER A 602 -22.03 0.19 43.74
N GLU A 603 -21.41 -0.14 44.86
CA GLU A 603 -20.70 -1.40 45.11
C GLU A 603 -21.61 -2.64 45.00
N LYS A 604 -21.50 -3.42 43.91
CA LYS A 604 -21.83 -4.86 43.87
C LYS A 604 -21.43 -5.59 42.57
N SER A 605 -20.12 -5.80 42.36
CA SER A 605 -19.61 -6.95 41.59
C SER A 605 -18.10 -7.07 41.78
N ARG A 606 -17.64 -8.15 42.44
CA ARG A 606 -16.20 -8.48 42.57
C ARG A 606 -15.83 -9.81 41.90
N SER A 607 -16.71 -10.37 41.07
CA SER A 607 -16.47 -11.60 40.32
C SER A 607 -16.09 -11.37 38.85
N SER A 608 -16.34 -10.19 38.27
CA SER A 608 -16.17 -9.95 36.83
C SER A 608 -14.76 -9.56 36.37
N SER A 609 -13.80 -9.25 37.26
CA SER A 609 -12.47 -8.77 36.83
C SER A 609 -11.55 -9.88 36.33
N LEU A 610 -11.72 -11.12 36.80
CA LEU A 610 -10.97 -12.29 36.31
C LEU A 610 -11.42 -12.68 34.90
N ASP A 611 -12.74 -12.74 34.68
CA ASP A 611 -13.30 -12.95 33.35
C ASP A 611 -12.85 -11.84 32.39
N LEU A 612 -12.91 -10.56 32.80
CA LEU A 612 -12.47 -9.44 31.94
C LEU A 612 -10.99 -9.55 31.52
N VAL A 613 -10.10 -10.02 32.41
CA VAL A 613 -8.68 -10.25 32.08
C VAL A 613 -8.51 -11.44 31.14
N GLN A 614 -9.32 -12.49 31.29
CA GLN A 614 -9.29 -13.67 30.43
C GLN A 614 -9.90 -13.38 29.04
N GLU A 615 -10.93 -12.55 28.98
CA GLU A 615 -11.52 -11.96 27.77
C GLU A 615 -10.51 -11.04 27.06
N LEU A 616 -9.84 -10.13 27.79
CA LEU A 616 -8.82 -9.25 27.24
C LEU A 616 -7.61 -10.03 26.71
N THR A 617 -7.22 -11.12 27.37
CA THR A 617 -6.14 -12.00 26.89
C THR A 617 -6.57 -12.79 25.64
N ARG A 618 -7.83 -13.21 25.56
CA ARG A 618 -8.41 -13.82 24.35
C ARG A 618 -8.53 -12.83 23.19
N LEU A 619 -9.00 -11.61 23.44
CA LEU A 619 -8.98 -10.53 22.44
C LEU A 619 -7.55 -10.27 21.96
N HIS A 620 -6.56 -10.17 22.86
CA HIS A 620 -5.16 -9.97 22.47
C HIS A 620 -4.59 -11.09 21.57
N LEU A 621 -5.11 -12.32 21.69
CA LEU A 621 -4.72 -13.44 20.84
C LEU A 621 -5.46 -13.45 19.50
N VAL A 622 -6.76 -13.12 19.47
CA VAL A 622 -7.59 -13.06 18.26
C VAL A 622 -7.24 -11.84 17.38
N ILE A 623 -6.90 -10.70 17.99
CA ILE A 623 -6.46 -9.48 17.29
C ILE A 623 -5.19 -9.71 16.45
N ARG A 624 -4.37 -10.72 16.76
CA ARG A 624 -3.14 -11.03 16.01
C ARG A 624 -3.33 -11.82 14.72
N HIS A 625 -4.55 -12.25 14.37
CA HIS A 625 -4.81 -13.14 13.23
C HIS A 625 -5.79 -12.62 12.18
N SER A 626 -6.20 -11.34 12.24
CA SER A 626 -7.03 -10.72 11.18
C SER A 626 -6.18 -9.97 10.15
N PRO A 627 -6.20 -10.39 8.85
CA PRO A 627 -5.58 -9.68 7.72
C PRO A 627 -5.81 -8.17 7.71
N LEU A 628 -7.08 -7.77 7.86
CA LEU A 628 -7.53 -6.39 7.75
C LEU A 628 -6.99 -5.52 8.88
N LEU A 629 -6.88 -6.06 10.09
CA LEU A 629 -6.34 -5.32 11.24
C LEU A 629 -4.82 -5.25 11.24
N PHE A 630 -4.11 -6.22 10.63
CA PHE A 630 -2.66 -6.11 10.43
C PHE A 630 -2.32 -4.96 9.47
N GLN A 631 -3.03 -4.90 8.34
CA GLN A 631 -2.97 -3.78 7.39
C GLN A 631 -3.38 -2.45 8.06
N LEU A 632 -4.46 -2.43 8.84
CA LEU A 632 -4.90 -1.23 9.58
C LEU A 632 -3.86 -0.75 10.60
N GLN A 633 -3.18 -1.68 11.28
CA GLN A 633 -2.15 -1.39 12.28
C GLN A 633 -0.85 -0.88 11.63
N ILE A 634 -0.61 -1.16 10.35
CA ILE A 634 0.46 -0.60 9.53
C ILE A 634 0.05 0.78 8.99
N ALA A 635 -1.18 0.95 8.49
CA ALA A 635 -1.71 2.25 8.07
C ALA A 635 -1.69 3.29 9.22
N LEU A 636 -2.10 2.89 10.44
CA LEU A 636 -2.02 3.69 11.68
C LEU A 636 -0.59 3.89 12.24
N ARG A 637 0.44 3.41 11.54
CA ARG A 637 1.86 3.66 11.84
C ARG A 637 2.57 4.52 10.80
N ILE A 638 1.99 4.63 9.59
CA ILE A 638 2.49 5.45 8.48
C ILE A 638 1.85 6.85 8.52
N LEU A 639 0.66 6.98 9.10
CA LEU A 639 0.05 8.22 9.58
C LEU A 639 0.58 8.63 10.97
#